data_AF-A0A0Q3TNN6-F1
#
_entry.id   AF-A0A0Q3TNN6-F1
#
_cell.length_a   1.000
_cell.length_b   1.000
_cell.length_c   1.000
_cell.angle_alpha   90.00
_cell.angle_beta   90.00
_cell.angle_gamma   90.00
#
_symmetry.space_group_name_H-M   'P 1'
#
loop_
_entity.id
_entity.type
_entity.pdbx_description
1 polymer ?
#
loop_
_entity_poly.entity_id
_entity_poly.type
_entity_poly.pdbx_seq_one_letter_code
_entity_poly.pdbx_strand_id
1 'polypeptide(L)'
;MLTSISHQNEEYKLQILSTSKTDLKFTYLRFVSRHSNDKLDITFEESKEVHRNFLLSTKISKEYLSAIITENQCWDLYIVINHEEQSNQFRLKTKDSSAPLPLYVDSKKEMVLLPYTTNKGNLSFNVKEIESMAIVEKSSLTKEGAASIGGYIIIPDKGETPSELNMTLIIQNEDLGIEEKIVNSINYESSYSKQGNHAICKFQFEFNVEDFFSYAEKSLILLEPYVEISYMKDNQEVGKSTPRNLYWNQKNEILSEKLNYLQNKKKVIIGKTNNNYLYISINEYRWSKDILIKVKNRLNRWKKSFLTQKLYKRIFALVGKLPAKKNLVVFESFLGKQYSDNPRAIYEYLKETHPEYKLVWSVDKRFIHNFKDKDIDYVNRFSIKWLFHMALAKYWVTNSRMPLWIPKPKHCTYLQTWHGTPLKKLAADMDEVHMPGTSTQRYKENFIKEASNWDFLVSPNEYSTKIFRRAFQFNKEMIESGYPRNDFLYKSNTSDTINMLKERYKIPLDKKLILYAPTWRDNQFYAVGKYKFDLDLDLRLLQEELGNEYVIILRMHYLVAENFDLSPYEGFVYDFSNHEDIRELYLISDLLITDYSSVFFDYANLKRPMIFYVYDIDMYRDTLRGFYFDFENQAPGPLVKTTEQVIETIKEIQLNDFRVSSAFNSFYEKFCYLESGQSSKRVVDKVFRGRNIT
;
A
#
# COMPACT_ATOMS: atom_id res chain seq x y z
N MET A 1 -6.53 24.57 -12.18
CA MET A 1 -6.79 23.34 -12.96
C MET A 1 -6.17 23.51 -14.32
N LEU A 2 -5.38 22.56 -14.81
CA LEU A 2 -4.91 22.62 -16.20
C LEU A 2 -6.11 22.42 -17.14
N THR A 3 -6.22 23.26 -18.16
CA THR A 3 -7.32 23.24 -19.13
C THR A 3 -6.89 22.85 -20.54
N SER A 4 -5.64 23.13 -20.92
CA SER A 4 -5.13 22.75 -22.24
C SER A 4 -3.59 22.72 -22.24
N ILE A 5 -3.06 21.87 -23.11
CA ILE A 5 -1.66 21.86 -23.55
C ILE A 5 -1.71 21.95 -25.07
N SER A 6 -1.01 22.92 -25.64
CA SER A 6 -0.85 23.01 -27.10
C SER A 6 0.60 23.25 -27.47
N HIS A 7 0.98 22.85 -28.68
CA HIS A 7 2.32 23.05 -29.22
C HIS A 7 2.26 24.04 -30.37
N GLN A 8 3.09 25.09 -30.32
CA GLN A 8 3.22 26.10 -31.38
C GLN A 8 4.68 26.53 -31.50
N ASN A 9 5.27 26.51 -32.70
CA ASN A 9 6.58 27.07 -33.01
C ASN A 9 7.69 26.73 -31.98
N GLU A 10 7.85 25.44 -31.68
CA GLU A 10 8.86 24.91 -30.75
C GLU A 10 8.64 25.18 -29.25
N GLU A 11 7.48 25.74 -28.89
CA GLU A 11 7.10 25.97 -27.50
C GLU A 11 5.82 25.21 -27.14
N TYR A 12 5.75 24.74 -25.90
CA TYR A 12 4.55 24.13 -25.33
C TYR A 12 3.81 25.14 -24.48
N LYS A 13 2.61 25.51 -24.90
CA LYS A 13 1.73 26.44 -24.18
C LYS A 13 0.85 25.66 -23.22
N LEU A 14 0.94 26.00 -21.93
CA LEU A 14 0.08 25.47 -20.88
C LEU A 14 -0.91 26.55 -20.44
N GLN A 15 -2.19 26.18 -20.35
CA GLN A 15 -3.21 27.07 -19.81
C GLN A 15 -3.85 26.49 -18.56
N ILE A 16 -3.88 27.30 -17.49
CA ILE A 16 -4.33 26.91 -16.16
C ILE A 16 -5.44 27.84 -15.71
N LEU A 17 -6.60 27.26 -15.42
CA LEU A 17 -7.74 27.97 -14.85
C LEU A 17 -7.63 28.05 -13.33
N SER A 18 -7.53 29.27 -12.81
CA SER A 18 -7.57 29.63 -11.40
C SER A 18 -8.94 30.21 -11.03
N THR A 19 -9.46 29.87 -9.85
CA THR A 19 -10.72 30.41 -9.33
C THR A 19 -10.54 31.73 -8.56
N SER A 20 -9.29 32.18 -8.39
CA SER A 20 -8.94 33.40 -7.66
C SER A 20 -8.02 34.29 -8.49
N LYS A 21 -8.14 35.61 -8.34
CA LYS A 21 -7.23 36.56 -8.95
C LYS A 21 -5.82 36.27 -8.42
N THR A 22 -4.88 36.10 -9.33
CA THR A 22 -3.54 35.62 -9.02
C THR A 22 -2.53 36.67 -9.47
N ASP A 23 -1.65 37.12 -8.57
CA ASP A 23 -0.56 38.02 -8.94
C ASP A 23 0.58 37.21 -9.57
N LEU A 24 0.87 37.49 -10.84
CA LEU A 24 1.90 36.77 -11.59
C LEU A 24 3.32 37.02 -11.06
N LYS A 25 3.57 38.15 -10.37
CA LYS A 25 4.89 38.42 -9.77
C LYS A 25 5.31 37.40 -8.73
N PHE A 26 4.33 36.79 -8.07
CA PHE A 26 4.57 35.84 -6.99
C PHE A 26 4.07 34.42 -7.31
N THR A 27 3.66 34.18 -8.55
CA THR A 27 3.07 32.90 -8.95
C THR A 27 3.83 32.28 -10.10
N TYR A 28 4.24 31.02 -9.93
CA TYR A 28 4.93 30.26 -10.96
C TYR A 28 4.51 28.79 -10.94
N LEU A 29 4.77 28.12 -12.05
CA LEU A 29 4.61 26.69 -12.23
C LEU A 29 5.89 26.01 -11.77
N ARG A 30 5.79 24.91 -11.02
CA ARG A 30 6.94 24.12 -10.56
C ARG A 30 6.80 22.66 -10.97
N PHE A 31 7.77 22.18 -11.72
CA PHE A 31 8.06 20.76 -11.91
C PHE A 31 8.91 20.27 -10.74
N VAL A 32 8.50 19.18 -10.10
CA VAL A 32 9.26 18.54 -9.02
C VAL A 32 9.51 17.10 -9.43
N SER A 33 10.78 16.71 -9.57
CA SER A 33 11.15 15.31 -9.80
C SER A 33 10.82 14.50 -8.56
N ARG A 34 10.29 13.30 -8.76
CA ARG A 34 9.98 12.37 -7.67
C ARG A 34 11.19 11.56 -7.20
N HIS A 35 12.27 11.56 -7.97
CA HIS A 35 13.43 10.68 -7.77
C HIS A 35 14.68 11.46 -7.42
N SER A 36 14.95 12.51 -8.17
CA SER A 36 15.94 13.52 -7.85
C SER A 36 15.22 14.66 -7.14
N ASN A 37 15.84 15.30 -6.15
CA ASN A 37 15.25 16.48 -5.49
C ASN A 37 15.20 17.73 -6.42
N ASP A 38 15.27 17.51 -7.73
CA ASP A 38 15.31 18.54 -8.75
C ASP A 38 13.97 19.27 -8.83
N LYS A 39 14.06 20.60 -8.86
CA LYS A 39 12.91 21.49 -8.96
C LYS A 39 13.18 22.46 -10.08
N LEU A 40 12.15 22.70 -10.87
CA LEU A 40 12.22 23.51 -12.07
C LEU A 40 11.01 24.42 -12.13
N ASP A 41 11.28 25.72 -12.06
CA ASP A 41 10.28 26.77 -11.99
C ASP A 41 10.11 27.47 -13.34
N ILE A 42 8.85 27.74 -13.70
CA ILE A 42 8.44 28.39 -14.94
C ILE A 42 7.46 29.50 -14.59
N THR A 43 7.78 30.73 -14.97
CA THR A 43 6.94 31.89 -14.72
C THR A 43 5.75 31.94 -15.68
N PHE A 44 4.63 32.52 -15.25
CA PHE A 44 3.50 32.78 -16.12
C PHE A 44 3.73 34.06 -16.94
N GLU A 45 3.37 34.03 -18.21
CA GLU A 45 3.51 35.16 -19.12
C GLU A 45 2.26 36.06 -19.11
N GLU A 46 1.08 35.45 -19.02
CA GLU A 46 -0.20 36.14 -19.18
C GLU A 46 -1.24 35.62 -18.18
N SER A 47 -2.09 36.52 -17.68
CA SER A 47 -3.29 36.20 -16.92
C SER A 47 -4.48 36.94 -17.51
N LYS A 48 -5.46 36.19 -18.01
CA LYS A 48 -6.68 36.75 -18.62
C LYS A 48 -7.91 36.35 -17.82
N GLU A 49 -8.78 37.31 -17.51
CA GLU A 49 -10.08 37.01 -16.89
C GLU A 49 -11.02 36.34 -17.92
N VAL A 50 -11.57 35.18 -17.56
CA VAL A 50 -12.51 34.42 -18.39
C VAL A 50 -13.72 34.06 -17.51
N HIS A 51 -14.84 34.74 -17.76
CA HIS A 51 -16.06 34.70 -16.95
C HIS A 51 -15.84 35.12 -15.47
N ARG A 52 -15.75 34.14 -14.54
CA ARG A 52 -15.51 34.35 -13.10
C ARG A 52 -14.19 33.71 -12.63
N ASN A 53 -13.34 33.29 -13.56
CA ASN A 53 -12.08 32.61 -13.32
C ASN A 53 -10.95 33.36 -14.05
N PHE A 54 -9.70 33.02 -13.72
CA PHE A 54 -8.50 33.58 -14.34
C PHE A 54 -7.76 32.49 -15.10
N LEU A 55 -7.48 32.72 -16.37
CA LEU A 55 -6.71 31.84 -17.23
C LEU A 55 -5.25 32.30 -17.23
N LEU A 56 -4.41 31.55 -16.53
CA LEU A 56 -2.96 31.74 -16.49
C LEU A 56 -2.34 30.99 -17.68
N SER A 57 -1.51 31.65 -18.46
CA SER A 57 -0.80 31.04 -19.59
C SER A 57 0.71 31.14 -19.40
N THR A 58 1.41 30.06 -19.68
CA THR A 58 2.88 29.99 -19.72
C THR A 58 3.31 29.18 -20.92
N LYS A 59 4.55 29.39 -21.35
CA LYS A 59 5.20 28.61 -22.39
C LYS A 59 6.43 27.91 -21.83
N ILE A 60 6.68 26.72 -22.36
CA ILE A 60 7.84 25.91 -21.98
C ILE A 60 8.62 25.62 -23.25
N SER A 61 9.91 25.96 -23.27
CA SER A 61 10.78 25.69 -24.40
C SER A 61 11.20 24.22 -24.48
N LYS A 62 11.62 23.76 -25.67
CA LYS A 62 12.13 22.40 -25.87
C LYS A 62 13.40 22.14 -25.08
N GLU A 63 14.31 23.11 -24.95
CA GLU A 63 15.54 22.97 -24.16
C GLU A 63 15.23 22.67 -22.70
N TYR A 64 14.20 23.35 -22.17
CA TYR A 64 13.72 23.12 -20.81
C TYR A 64 13.17 21.71 -20.62
N LEU A 65 12.37 21.23 -21.58
CA LEU A 65 11.82 19.88 -21.54
C LEU A 65 12.88 18.80 -21.77
N SER A 66 13.89 19.06 -22.60
CA SER A 66 15.03 18.16 -22.80
C SER A 66 15.90 18.05 -21.54
N ALA A 67 16.04 19.13 -20.76
CA ALA A 67 16.77 19.09 -19.49
C ALA A 67 16.12 18.15 -18.45
N ILE A 68 14.79 18.00 -18.47
CA ILE A 68 14.05 17.14 -17.53
C ILE A 68 13.83 15.72 -18.01
N ILE A 69 14.08 15.45 -19.29
CA ILE A 69 14.06 14.10 -19.84
C ILE A 69 15.37 13.41 -19.47
N THR A 70 15.31 12.64 -18.39
CA THR A 70 16.30 11.65 -17.99
C THR A 70 15.57 10.36 -17.60
N GLU A 71 16.23 9.22 -17.76
CA GLU A 71 15.63 7.90 -17.56
C GLU A 71 14.98 7.75 -16.17
N ASN A 72 13.86 7.04 -16.14
CA ASN A 72 13.14 6.66 -14.92
C ASN A 72 12.67 7.81 -14.03
N GLN A 73 12.47 9.01 -14.58
CA GLN A 73 11.94 10.15 -13.83
C GLN A 73 10.42 10.34 -13.98
N CYS A 74 9.76 10.67 -12.87
CA CYS A 74 8.40 11.19 -12.84
C CYS A 74 8.44 12.61 -12.29
N TRP A 75 7.72 13.52 -12.93
CA TRP A 75 7.64 14.92 -12.56
C TRP A 75 6.22 15.30 -12.11
N ASP A 76 6.09 15.85 -10.92
CA ASP A 76 4.83 16.39 -10.41
C ASP A 76 4.72 17.88 -10.71
N LEU A 77 3.52 18.30 -11.13
CA LEU A 77 3.27 19.68 -11.51
C LEU A 77 2.51 20.42 -10.41
N TYR A 78 3.06 21.55 -10.00
CA TYR A 78 2.48 22.41 -8.97
C TYR A 78 2.35 23.84 -9.46
N ILE A 79 1.36 24.54 -8.93
CA ILE A 79 1.36 25.99 -8.91
C ILE A 79 1.85 26.45 -7.53
N VAL A 80 2.84 27.33 -7.51
CA VAL A 80 3.38 27.92 -6.30
C VAL A 80 2.95 29.38 -6.26
N ILE A 81 2.42 29.81 -5.12
CA ILE A 81 2.01 31.18 -4.85
C ILE A 81 2.77 31.64 -3.62
N ASN A 82 3.65 32.62 -3.80
CA ASN A 82 4.35 33.28 -2.71
C ASN A 82 3.53 34.50 -2.24
N HIS A 83 3.39 34.68 -0.93
CA HIS A 83 2.86 35.91 -0.35
C HIS A 83 3.72 36.26 0.86
N GLU A 84 4.43 37.39 0.79
CA GLU A 84 5.34 37.86 1.84
C GLU A 84 6.37 36.77 2.24
N GLU A 85 6.24 36.18 3.44
CA GLU A 85 7.12 35.14 3.99
C GLU A 85 6.54 33.71 3.90
N GLN A 86 5.36 33.53 3.30
CA GLN A 86 4.72 32.21 3.17
C GLN A 86 4.64 31.75 1.71
N SER A 87 5.15 30.54 1.45
CA SER A 87 5.05 29.88 0.14
C SER A 87 4.02 28.77 0.19
N ASN A 88 2.95 28.91 -0.61
CA ASN A 88 1.91 27.90 -0.73
C ASN A 88 2.04 27.16 -2.06
N GLN A 89 2.14 25.83 -2.00
CA GLN A 89 2.29 24.98 -3.18
C GLN A 89 1.06 24.08 -3.35
N PHE A 90 0.39 24.18 -4.50
CA PHE A 90 -0.82 23.43 -4.81
C PHE A 90 -0.58 22.50 -5.99
N ARG A 91 -0.86 21.20 -5.79
CA ARG A 91 -0.71 20.23 -6.88
C ARG A 91 -1.79 20.45 -7.94
N LEU A 92 -1.37 20.56 -9.19
CA LEU A 92 -2.28 20.81 -10.29
C LEU A 92 -3.17 19.59 -10.55
N LYS A 93 -4.44 19.87 -10.83
CA LYS A 93 -5.44 18.87 -11.23
C LYS A 93 -5.88 19.14 -12.67
N THR A 94 -6.21 18.08 -13.39
CA THR A 94 -6.82 18.16 -14.73
C THR A 94 -8.30 17.77 -14.66
N LYS A 95 -9.13 18.46 -15.45
CA LYS A 95 -10.55 18.07 -15.68
C LYS A 95 -10.65 16.96 -16.72
N ASP A 96 -9.73 16.96 -17.66
CA ASP A 96 -9.72 16.07 -18.79
C ASP A 96 -8.93 14.81 -18.45
N SER A 97 -9.63 13.68 -18.51
CA SER A 97 -8.97 12.37 -18.62
C SER A 97 -8.51 12.12 -20.05
N SER A 98 -8.59 13.09 -20.98
CA SER A 98 -8.35 12.88 -22.40
C SER A 98 -6.85 12.77 -22.70
N ALA A 99 -6.37 11.51 -22.63
CA ALA A 99 -5.20 10.98 -23.29
C ALA A 99 -3.82 11.49 -22.83
N PRO A 100 -2.83 10.59 -22.69
CA PRO A 100 -1.45 10.98 -22.50
C PRO A 100 -0.85 11.38 -23.86
N LEU A 101 -1.32 12.47 -24.48
CA LEU A 101 -0.53 13.07 -25.55
C LEU A 101 0.82 13.46 -24.94
N PRO A 102 1.95 12.97 -25.45
CA PRO A 102 3.23 13.37 -24.92
C PRO A 102 3.37 14.88 -24.86
N LEU A 103 3.81 15.37 -23.71
CA LEU A 103 4.20 16.76 -23.58
C LEU A 103 5.49 17.02 -24.35
N TYR A 104 6.41 16.06 -24.48
CA TYR A 104 7.64 16.24 -25.23
C TYR A 104 8.23 14.88 -25.65
N VAL A 105 8.85 14.85 -26.83
CA VAL A 105 9.65 13.72 -27.33
C VAL A 105 11.05 14.25 -27.63
N ASP A 106 12.05 13.63 -26.99
CA ASP A 106 13.46 13.83 -27.27
C ASP A 106 13.96 12.67 -28.12
N SER A 107 13.93 12.85 -29.45
CA SER A 107 14.36 11.82 -30.40
C SER A 107 15.85 11.47 -30.28
N LYS A 108 16.69 12.34 -29.70
CA LYS A 108 18.12 12.05 -29.50
C LYS A 108 18.35 11.12 -28.30
N LYS A 109 17.58 11.31 -27.24
CA LYS A 109 17.62 10.47 -26.04
C LYS A 109 16.73 9.22 -26.14
N GLU A 110 15.97 9.09 -27.23
CA GLU A 110 14.92 8.10 -27.40
C GLU A 110 13.89 8.06 -26.25
N MET A 111 13.51 9.24 -25.74
CA MET A 111 12.64 9.36 -24.56
C MET A 111 11.43 10.28 -24.79
N VAL A 112 10.36 10.03 -24.03
CA VAL A 112 9.07 10.73 -24.10
C VAL A 112 8.57 11.14 -22.72
N LEU A 113 8.09 12.37 -22.58
CA LEU A 113 7.48 12.92 -21.36
C LEU A 113 5.96 12.85 -21.45
N LEU A 114 5.34 11.90 -20.75
CA LEU A 114 3.93 11.55 -20.86
C LEU A 114 3.10 12.06 -19.68
N PRO A 115 2.08 12.91 -19.90
CA PRO A 115 1.17 13.29 -18.83
C PRO A 115 0.32 12.11 -18.38
N TYR A 116 0.06 12.02 -17.08
CA TYR A 116 -0.93 11.11 -16.52
C TYR A 116 -1.62 11.73 -15.31
N THR A 117 -2.80 11.19 -14.99
CA THR A 117 -3.60 11.65 -13.85
C THR A 117 -3.59 10.61 -12.75
N THR A 118 -3.22 11.01 -11.54
CA THR A 118 -3.30 10.16 -10.34
C THR A 118 -4.76 9.89 -9.94
N ASN A 119 -4.99 8.86 -9.12
CA ASN A 119 -6.33 8.54 -8.57
C ASN A 119 -7.01 9.71 -7.82
N LYS A 120 -6.24 10.70 -7.36
CA LYS A 120 -6.74 11.92 -6.68
C LYS A 120 -7.06 13.06 -7.66
N GLY A 121 -6.92 12.84 -8.96
CA GLY A 121 -7.13 13.83 -10.02
C GLY A 121 -5.93 14.76 -10.27
N ASN A 122 -4.77 14.49 -9.66
CA ASN A 122 -3.58 15.32 -9.82
C ASN A 122 -2.84 14.97 -11.12
N LEU A 123 -2.34 15.99 -11.82
CA LEU A 123 -1.54 15.88 -13.03
C LEU A 123 -0.05 15.65 -12.67
N SER A 124 0.57 14.74 -13.41
CA SER A 124 1.98 14.37 -13.33
C SER A 124 2.49 13.98 -14.71
N PHE A 125 3.80 13.88 -14.90
CA PHE A 125 4.43 13.44 -16.14
C PHE A 125 5.41 12.31 -15.87
N ASN A 126 5.43 11.27 -16.71
CA ASN A 126 6.42 10.19 -16.66
C ASN A 126 7.35 10.30 -17.85
N VAL A 127 8.66 10.19 -17.63
CA VAL A 127 9.63 9.95 -18.69
C VAL A 127 9.67 8.45 -18.98
N LYS A 128 9.53 8.08 -20.25
CA LYS A 128 9.62 6.69 -20.73
C LYS A 128 10.43 6.63 -22.01
N GLU A 129 10.92 5.45 -22.37
CA GLU A 129 11.44 5.19 -23.72
C GLU A 129 10.37 5.48 -24.79
N ILE A 130 10.84 5.88 -25.97
CA ILE A 130 10.02 6.06 -27.17
C ILE A 130 9.45 4.70 -27.60
N GLU A 131 8.23 4.43 -27.17
CA GLU A 131 7.38 3.35 -27.69
C GLU A 131 6.18 3.94 -28.44
N SER A 132 5.71 3.23 -29.46
CA SER A 132 4.42 3.56 -30.08
C SER A 132 3.29 3.29 -29.07
N MET A 133 2.31 4.19 -29.00
CA MET A 133 1.19 4.05 -28.07
C MET A 133 -0.13 4.01 -28.83
N ALA A 134 -0.86 2.90 -28.70
CA ALA A 134 -2.19 2.76 -29.25
C ALA A 134 -3.26 3.04 -28.19
N ILE A 135 -4.11 4.03 -28.47
CA ILE A 135 -5.15 4.52 -27.56
C ILE A 135 -6.51 4.24 -28.18
N VAL A 136 -7.40 3.59 -27.42
CA VAL A 136 -8.78 3.33 -27.79
C VAL A 136 -9.65 4.52 -27.43
N GLU A 137 -10.31 5.11 -28.43
CA GLU A 137 -11.27 6.21 -28.26
C GLU A 137 -12.71 5.70 -28.24
N LYS A 138 -13.01 4.73 -29.09
CA LYS A 138 -14.35 4.19 -29.30
C LYS A 138 -14.28 2.67 -29.41
N SER A 139 -15.31 2.02 -28.91
CA SER A 139 -15.52 0.59 -29.12
C SER A 139 -17.01 0.31 -29.28
N SER A 140 -17.34 -0.76 -29.99
CA SER A 140 -18.71 -1.26 -30.10
C SER A 140 -18.73 -2.77 -30.03
N LEU A 141 -19.86 -3.31 -29.58
CA LEU A 141 -20.17 -4.74 -29.56
C LEU A 141 -21.66 -4.89 -29.84
N THR A 142 -22.03 -5.61 -30.89
CA THR A 142 -23.43 -5.86 -31.25
C THR A 142 -23.94 -7.19 -30.67
N LYS A 143 -25.24 -7.45 -30.82
CA LYS A 143 -25.88 -8.72 -30.40
C LYS A 143 -25.64 -9.87 -31.37
N GLU A 144 -25.04 -9.58 -32.50
CA GLU A 144 -24.67 -10.52 -33.56
C GLU A 144 -23.17 -10.86 -33.50
N GLY A 145 -22.44 -10.38 -32.48
CA GLY A 145 -21.02 -10.70 -32.28
C GLY A 145 -20.04 -9.77 -33.00
N ALA A 146 -20.52 -8.85 -33.85
CA ALA A 146 -19.68 -7.85 -34.48
C ALA A 146 -19.12 -6.88 -33.43
N ALA A 147 -17.80 -6.76 -33.37
CA ALA A 147 -17.09 -5.83 -32.51
C ALA A 147 -16.25 -4.86 -33.34
N SER A 148 -16.11 -3.63 -32.86
CA SER A 148 -15.16 -2.68 -33.42
C SER A 148 -14.35 -1.99 -32.33
N ILE A 149 -13.08 -1.75 -32.61
CA ILE A 149 -12.17 -0.98 -31.75
C ILE A 149 -11.56 0.11 -32.63
N GLY A 150 -11.78 1.36 -32.27
CA GLY A 150 -11.26 2.52 -32.98
C GLY A 150 -10.54 3.49 -32.06
N GLY A 151 -9.54 4.15 -32.62
CA GLY A 151 -8.72 5.08 -31.86
C GLY A 151 -7.60 5.66 -32.69
N TYR A 152 -6.47 5.93 -32.04
CA TYR A 152 -5.29 6.44 -32.72
C TYR A 152 -4.00 5.91 -32.09
N ILE A 153 -2.96 5.90 -32.89
CA ILE A 153 -1.60 5.58 -32.49
C ILE A 153 -0.78 6.86 -32.51
N ILE A 154 0.00 7.04 -31.45
CA ILE A 154 1.04 8.05 -31.38
C ILE A 154 2.34 7.38 -31.82
N ILE A 155 2.87 7.83 -32.94
CA ILE A 155 4.15 7.39 -33.50
C ILE A 155 5.16 8.52 -33.29
N PRO A 156 6.17 8.31 -32.43
CA PRO A 156 7.23 9.30 -32.21
C PRO A 156 8.08 9.46 -33.47
N ASP A 157 8.40 10.69 -33.84
CA ASP A 157 9.18 11.01 -35.04
C ASP A 157 10.66 10.58 -34.85
N LYS A 158 11.06 9.50 -35.53
CA LYS A 158 12.42 8.95 -35.54
C LYS A 158 13.29 9.47 -36.71
N GLY A 159 12.81 10.44 -37.50
CA GLY A 159 13.55 11.01 -38.62
C GLY A 159 13.46 10.22 -39.94
N GLU A 160 12.68 9.13 -39.97
CA GLU A 160 12.32 8.41 -41.20
C GLU A 160 10.80 8.40 -41.37
N THR A 161 10.34 8.86 -42.53
CA THR A 161 8.91 8.89 -42.87
C THR A 161 8.56 7.64 -43.69
N PRO A 162 7.74 6.71 -43.18
CA PRO A 162 7.26 5.58 -43.95
C PRO A 162 6.29 6.05 -45.05
N SER A 163 6.24 5.36 -46.19
CA SER A 163 5.24 5.63 -47.23
C SER A 163 3.88 5.03 -46.88
N GLU A 164 3.88 3.90 -46.18
CA GLU A 164 2.68 3.19 -45.74
C GLU A 164 2.88 2.58 -44.35
N LEU A 165 1.80 2.48 -43.58
CA LEU A 165 1.78 1.80 -42.29
C LEU A 165 0.80 0.64 -42.34
N ASN A 166 1.30 -0.57 -42.10
CA ASN A 166 0.46 -1.73 -41.88
C ASN A 166 0.21 -1.88 -40.38
N MET A 167 -1.05 -1.81 -39.96
CA MET A 167 -1.44 -2.03 -38.57
C MET A 167 -2.18 -3.36 -38.45
N THR A 168 -1.75 -4.21 -37.54
CA THR A 168 -2.38 -5.50 -37.29
C THR A 168 -2.87 -5.53 -35.86
N LEU A 169 -4.17 -5.70 -35.64
CA LEU A 169 -4.69 -6.02 -34.33
C LEU A 169 -4.43 -7.50 -34.07
N ILE A 170 -3.69 -7.79 -33.01
CA ILE A 170 -3.47 -9.14 -32.51
C ILE A 170 -4.36 -9.33 -31.29
N ILE A 171 -5.16 -10.38 -31.30
CA ILE A 171 -5.99 -10.78 -30.16
C ILE A 171 -5.46 -12.12 -29.67
N GLN A 172 -4.86 -12.13 -28.48
CA GLN A 172 -4.17 -13.33 -27.98
C GLN A 172 -4.63 -13.77 -26.59
N ASN A 173 -4.30 -15.02 -26.26
CA ASN A 173 -4.24 -15.56 -24.92
C ASN A 173 -3.07 -16.57 -24.86
N GLU A 174 -1.98 -16.20 -24.17
CA GLU A 174 -0.75 -17.00 -24.11
C GLU A 174 -0.99 -18.36 -23.43
N ASP A 175 -1.76 -18.39 -22.33
CA ASP A 175 -2.04 -19.62 -21.57
C ASP A 175 -2.77 -20.69 -22.40
N LEU A 176 -3.58 -20.27 -23.37
CA LEU A 176 -4.38 -21.13 -24.23
C LEU A 176 -3.81 -21.27 -25.65
N GLY A 177 -2.68 -20.61 -25.95
CA GLY A 177 -2.06 -20.61 -27.28
C GLY A 177 -2.93 -19.99 -28.38
N ILE A 178 -3.80 -19.03 -28.03
CA ILE A 178 -4.69 -18.34 -28.97
C ILE A 178 -3.96 -17.13 -29.52
N GLU A 179 -3.88 -16.99 -30.84
CA GLU A 179 -3.36 -15.80 -31.52
C GLU A 179 -4.14 -15.59 -32.82
N GLU A 180 -4.97 -14.54 -32.88
CA GLU A 180 -5.71 -14.16 -34.08
C GLU A 180 -5.22 -12.80 -34.57
N LYS A 181 -4.98 -12.68 -35.89
CA LYS A 181 -4.41 -11.47 -36.53
C LYS A 181 -5.42 -10.83 -37.47
N ILE A 182 -5.65 -9.54 -37.27
CA ILE A 182 -6.59 -8.76 -38.06
C ILE A 182 -5.84 -7.59 -38.66
N VAL A 183 -5.51 -7.74 -39.94
CA VAL A 183 -4.65 -6.81 -40.68
C VAL A 183 -5.50 -5.67 -41.25
N ASN A 184 -5.06 -4.44 -41.06
CA ASN A 184 -5.59 -3.26 -41.72
C ASN A 184 -4.44 -2.35 -42.19
N SER A 185 -4.34 -2.15 -43.51
CA SER A 185 -3.34 -1.27 -44.10
C SER A 185 -3.87 0.16 -44.15
N ILE A 186 -3.06 1.11 -43.67
CA ILE A 186 -3.43 2.52 -43.63
C ILE A 186 -2.38 3.31 -44.40
N ASN A 187 -2.84 4.09 -45.38
CA ASN A 187 -1.97 5.05 -46.05
C ASN A 187 -1.55 6.12 -45.03
N TYR A 188 -0.25 6.22 -44.79
CA TYR A 188 0.33 7.09 -43.78
C TYR A 188 -0.04 8.55 -44.03
N GLU A 189 0.14 9.02 -45.27
CA GLU A 189 -0.07 10.43 -45.64
C GLU A 189 -1.54 10.88 -45.49
N SER A 190 -2.50 10.00 -45.79
CA SER A 190 -3.92 10.37 -45.74
C SER A 190 -4.52 10.37 -44.32
N SER A 191 -3.88 9.67 -43.38
CA SER A 191 -4.32 9.53 -41.98
C SER A 191 -3.44 10.28 -40.99
N TYR A 192 -2.43 10.98 -41.50
CA TYR A 192 -1.43 11.72 -40.75
C TYR A 192 -1.96 13.07 -40.27
N SER A 193 -1.83 13.30 -38.96
CA SER A 193 -1.84 14.65 -38.41
C SER A 193 -0.58 14.87 -37.58
N LYS A 194 0.17 15.94 -37.89
CA LYS A 194 1.35 16.32 -37.12
C LYS A 194 0.93 17.14 -35.91
N GLN A 195 1.21 16.65 -34.71
CA GLN A 195 1.00 17.41 -33.48
C GLN A 195 2.32 17.50 -32.71
N GLY A 196 3.10 18.55 -32.97
CA GLY A 196 4.47 18.67 -32.47
C GLY A 196 5.43 17.69 -33.17
N ASN A 197 6.16 16.90 -32.38
CA ASN A 197 7.10 15.86 -32.88
C ASN A 197 6.45 14.47 -32.98
N HIS A 198 5.12 14.42 -33.12
CA HIS A 198 4.37 13.16 -33.13
C HIS A 198 3.53 13.06 -34.39
N ALA A 199 3.56 11.89 -35.02
CA ALA A 199 2.57 11.48 -35.99
C ALA A 199 1.41 10.81 -35.24
N ILE A 200 0.20 11.33 -35.45
CA ILE A 200 -1.03 10.71 -34.94
C ILE A 200 -1.73 10.06 -36.12
N CYS A 201 -1.85 8.73 -36.06
CA CYS A 201 -2.50 7.92 -37.09
C CYS A 201 -3.76 7.27 -36.51
N LYS A 202 -4.92 7.51 -37.10
CA LYS A 202 -6.16 6.88 -36.65
C LYS A 202 -6.24 5.43 -37.12
N PHE A 203 -6.86 4.58 -36.30
CA PHE A 203 -7.16 3.20 -36.68
C PHE A 203 -8.61 2.83 -36.36
N GLN A 204 -9.10 1.83 -37.08
CA GLN A 204 -10.37 1.17 -36.85
C GLN A 204 -10.18 -0.31 -37.19
N PHE A 205 -10.44 -1.19 -36.23
CA PHE A 205 -10.46 -2.63 -36.44
C PHE A 205 -11.87 -3.15 -36.24
N GLU A 206 -12.29 -4.05 -37.11
CA GLU A 206 -13.57 -4.75 -37.05
C GLU A 206 -13.31 -6.25 -37.01
N PHE A 207 -14.03 -6.95 -36.14
CA PHE A 207 -13.83 -8.38 -35.93
C PHE A 207 -15.06 -9.03 -35.35
N ASN A 208 -15.19 -10.35 -35.48
CA ASN A 208 -16.27 -11.09 -34.88
C ASN A 208 -15.78 -11.80 -33.61
N VAL A 209 -16.46 -11.58 -32.48
CA VAL A 209 -16.11 -12.27 -31.24
C VAL A 209 -16.48 -13.76 -31.26
N GLU A 210 -17.34 -14.17 -32.19
CA GLU A 210 -17.72 -15.57 -32.39
C GLU A 210 -16.56 -16.45 -32.83
N ASP A 211 -15.55 -15.88 -33.50
CA ASP A 211 -14.34 -16.59 -33.94
C ASP A 211 -13.59 -17.18 -32.75
N PHE A 212 -13.75 -16.58 -31.56
CA PHE A 212 -13.12 -17.03 -30.32
C PHE A 212 -13.97 -18.02 -29.51
N PHE A 213 -15.20 -18.33 -29.94
CA PHE A 213 -16.12 -19.12 -29.12
C PHE A 213 -15.79 -20.61 -29.08
N SER A 214 -15.12 -21.13 -30.11
CA SER A 214 -14.61 -22.50 -30.17
C SER A 214 -13.61 -22.79 -29.04
N TYR A 215 -12.81 -21.80 -28.65
CA TYR A 215 -11.86 -21.94 -27.54
C TYR A 215 -12.57 -21.96 -26.17
N ALA A 216 -13.81 -21.47 -26.08
CA ALA A 216 -14.51 -21.19 -24.82
C ALA A 216 -15.38 -22.35 -24.30
N GLU A 217 -14.99 -23.61 -24.53
CA GLU A 217 -15.85 -24.77 -24.25
C GLU A 217 -16.09 -25.06 -22.76
N LYS A 218 -15.15 -24.75 -21.84
CA LYS A 218 -15.29 -25.12 -20.42
C LYS A 218 -14.83 -24.08 -19.38
N SER A 219 -14.24 -22.94 -19.78
CA SER A 219 -13.67 -21.94 -18.86
C SER A 219 -13.89 -20.49 -19.34
N LEU A 220 -13.61 -19.53 -18.45
CA LEU A 220 -13.49 -18.11 -18.78
C LEU A 220 -12.26 -17.92 -19.67
N ILE A 221 -12.42 -17.26 -20.80
CA ILE A 221 -11.30 -16.78 -21.61
C ILE A 221 -11.10 -15.29 -21.36
N LEU A 222 -9.84 -14.90 -21.19
CA LEU A 222 -9.41 -13.50 -21.16
C LEU A 222 -8.47 -13.28 -22.34
N LEU A 223 -8.91 -12.53 -23.34
CA LEU A 223 -8.10 -12.14 -24.49
C LEU A 223 -7.49 -10.76 -24.25
N GLU A 224 -6.25 -10.60 -24.69
CA GLU A 224 -5.43 -9.40 -24.53
C GLU A 224 -5.10 -8.80 -25.90
N PRO A 225 -5.90 -7.81 -26.38
CA PRO A 225 -5.67 -7.22 -27.67
C PRO A 225 -4.53 -6.18 -27.65
N TYR A 226 -3.62 -6.29 -28.61
CA TYR A 226 -2.57 -5.31 -28.88
C TYR A 226 -2.46 -5.03 -30.38
N VAL A 227 -1.77 -3.95 -30.75
CA VAL A 227 -1.56 -3.60 -32.16
C VAL A 227 -0.10 -3.83 -32.50
N GLU A 228 0.16 -4.27 -33.71
CA GLU A 228 1.49 -4.40 -34.29
C GLU A 228 1.58 -3.48 -35.51
N ILE A 229 2.66 -2.74 -35.65
CA ILE A 229 2.87 -1.74 -36.68
C ILE A 229 4.07 -2.15 -37.51
N SER A 230 3.88 -2.30 -38.82
CA SER A 230 4.97 -2.53 -39.77
C SER A 230 5.15 -1.28 -40.63
N TYR A 231 6.38 -0.75 -40.66
CA TYR A 231 6.74 0.44 -41.41
C TYR A 231 7.14 0.01 -42.82
N MET A 232 6.44 0.52 -43.84
CA MET A 232 6.71 0.16 -45.23
C MET A 232 7.35 1.34 -45.97
N LYS A 233 8.39 1.04 -46.75
CA LYS A 233 9.02 1.98 -47.70
C LYS A 233 9.27 1.22 -49.00
N ASP A 234 8.77 1.75 -50.11
CA ASP A 234 8.94 1.13 -51.45
C ASP A 234 8.53 -0.36 -51.48
N ASN A 235 7.39 -0.70 -50.84
CA ASN A 235 6.88 -2.08 -50.65
C ASN A 235 7.78 -3.04 -49.87
N GLN A 236 8.79 -2.56 -49.14
CA GLN A 236 9.59 -3.35 -48.21
C GLN A 236 9.35 -2.93 -46.76
N GLU A 237 9.30 -3.91 -45.86
CA GLU A 237 9.24 -3.65 -44.42
C GLU A 237 10.60 -3.15 -43.95
N VAL A 238 10.65 -1.90 -43.47
CA VAL A 238 11.87 -1.25 -42.98
C VAL A 238 11.94 -1.22 -41.46
N GLY A 239 10.87 -1.64 -40.78
CA GLY A 239 10.87 -1.78 -39.33
C GLY A 239 9.53 -2.27 -38.79
N LYS A 240 9.53 -2.56 -37.48
CA LYS A 240 8.36 -3.08 -36.77
C LYS A 240 8.28 -2.54 -35.33
N SER A 241 7.09 -2.26 -34.83
CA SER A 241 6.84 -1.81 -33.46
C SER A 241 5.54 -2.40 -32.90
N THR A 242 5.51 -2.67 -31.60
CA THR A 242 4.35 -3.27 -30.93
C THR A 242 4.04 -2.51 -29.64
N PRO A 243 2.93 -1.77 -29.54
CA PRO A 243 2.42 -1.34 -28.23
C PRO A 243 2.14 -2.55 -27.34
N ARG A 244 2.66 -2.54 -26.10
CA ARG A 244 2.47 -3.65 -25.15
C ARG A 244 1.00 -4.04 -24.91
N ASN A 245 0.05 -3.10 -25.03
CA ASN A 245 -1.40 -3.31 -24.91
C ASN A 245 -2.19 -2.05 -25.34
N LEU A 246 -3.43 -2.24 -25.82
CA LEU A 246 -4.33 -1.12 -26.19
C LEU A 246 -4.82 -0.35 -24.95
N TYR A 247 -4.50 0.95 -24.86
CA TYR A 247 -4.86 1.77 -23.70
C TYR A 247 -6.27 2.36 -23.84
N TRP A 248 -7.18 2.05 -22.90
CA TRP A 248 -8.56 2.53 -22.89
C TRP A 248 -8.75 3.75 -21.98
N ASN A 249 -8.96 4.88 -22.64
CA ASN A 249 -9.01 6.20 -22.01
C ASN A 249 -10.32 6.53 -21.28
N GLN A 250 -11.44 5.87 -21.61
CA GLN A 250 -12.75 6.24 -21.08
C GLN A 250 -12.99 5.70 -19.66
N LYS A 251 -13.66 6.51 -18.81
CA LYS A 251 -13.82 6.18 -17.38
C LYS A 251 -14.88 5.11 -17.08
N ASN A 252 -15.82 4.80 -17.98
CA ASN A 252 -17.01 4.01 -17.60
C ASN A 252 -17.69 3.13 -18.68
N GLU A 253 -17.07 2.89 -19.84
CA GLU A 253 -17.70 2.03 -20.85
C GLU A 253 -17.17 0.60 -20.71
N ILE A 254 -17.90 -0.23 -19.96
CA ILE A 254 -17.77 -1.69 -20.07
C ILE A 254 -18.90 -2.12 -21.00
N LEU A 255 -18.55 -2.60 -22.19
CA LEU A 255 -19.50 -3.18 -23.11
C LEU A 255 -19.75 -4.63 -22.70
N SER A 256 -21.01 -5.05 -22.63
CA SER A 256 -21.33 -6.44 -22.32
C SER A 256 -22.57 -6.88 -23.07
N GLU A 257 -22.42 -7.96 -23.84
CA GLU A 257 -23.51 -8.56 -24.62
C GLU A 257 -23.65 -10.05 -24.34
N LYS A 258 -24.84 -10.57 -24.69
CA LYS A 258 -25.20 -11.98 -24.58
C LYS A 258 -25.46 -12.53 -25.98
N LEU A 259 -24.60 -13.44 -26.41
CA LEU A 259 -24.57 -13.97 -27.77
C LEU A 259 -25.00 -15.44 -27.75
N ASN A 260 -25.76 -15.87 -28.75
CA ASN A 260 -26.13 -17.28 -28.90
C ASN A 260 -25.00 -17.98 -29.64
N TYR A 261 -24.55 -19.14 -29.16
CA TYR A 261 -23.55 -19.95 -29.86
C TYR A 261 -23.86 -21.43 -29.68
N LEU A 262 -24.14 -22.12 -30.79
CA LEU A 262 -24.66 -23.48 -30.79
C LEU A 262 -25.89 -23.60 -29.87
N GLN A 263 -25.90 -24.56 -28.93
CA GLN A 263 -26.99 -24.76 -27.95
C GLN A 263 -26.87 -23.88 -26.69
N ASN A 264 -25.80 -23.08 -26.56
CA ASN A 264 -25.48 -22.33 -25.35
C ASN A 264 -25.50 -20.82 -25.59
N LYS A 265 -25.53 -20.03 -24.51
CA LYS A 265 -25.31 -18.58 -24.57
C LYS A 265 -23.93 -18.25 -24.04
N LYS A 266 -23.21 -17.37 -24.74
CA LYS A 266 -21.93 -16.79 -24.29
C LYS A 266 -22.17 -15.35 -23.82
N LYS A 267 -21.46 -14.93 -22.79
CA LYS A 267 -21.40 -13.55 -22.33
C LYS A 267 -20.05 -12.99 -22.72
N VAL A 268 -20.05 -11.94 -23.52
CA VAL A 268 -18.85 -11.23 -23.95
C VAL A 268 -18.79 -9.90 -23.20
N ILE A 269 -17.59 -9.53 -22.76
CA ILE A 269 -17.32 -8.25 -22.12
C ILE A 269 -16.09 -7.66 -22.78
N ILE A 270 -16.22 -6.47 -23.35
CA ILE A 270 -15.09 -5.64 -23.77
C ILE A 270 -14.93 -4.58 -22.68
N GLY A 271 -13.82 -4.65 -21.95
CA GLY A 271 -13.59 -3.81 -20.79
C GLY A 271 -12.12 -3.39 -20.66
N LYS A 272 -11.79 -2.78 -19.52
CA LYS A 272 -10.42 -2.40 -19.21
C LYS A 272 -9.93 -2.94 -17.87
N THR A 273 -8.65 -3.27 -17.81
CA THR A 273 -7.96 -3.70 -16.58
C THR A 273 -7.77 -2.52 -15.62
N ASN A 274 -7.26 -2.79 -14.40
CA ASN A 274 -6.91 -1.74 -13.45
C ASN A 274 -5.85 -0.76 -13.99
N ASN A 275 -5.03 -1.21 -14.95
CA ASN A 275 -4.00 -0.41 -15.61
C ASN A 275 -4.52 0.28 -16.89
N ASN A 276 -5.83 0.28 -17.10
CA ASN A 276 -6.52 0.80 -18.30
C ASN A 276 -6.16 0.09 -19.61
N TYR A 277 -5.67 -1.14 -19.59
CA TYR A 277 -5.51 -1.93 -20.82
C TYR A 277 -6.81 -2.58 -21.23
N LEU A 278 -7.11 -2.58 -22.53
CA LEU A 278 -8.25 -3.25 -23.12
C LEU A 278 -8.15 -4.77 -22.87
N TYR A 279 -9.27 -5.40 -22.52
CA TYR A 279 -9.40 -6.85 -22.53
C TYR A 279 -10.75 -7.25 -23.13
N ILE A 280 -10.80 -8.46 -23.66
CA ILE A 280 -12.05 -9.10 -24.10
C ILE A 280 -12.21 -10.36 -23.28
N SER A 281 -13.29 -10.47 -22.51
CA SER A 281 -13.58 -11.68 -21.76
C SER A 281 -14.79 -12.41 -22.32
N ILE A 282 -14.67 -13.72 -22.49
CA ILE A 282 -15.71 -14.60 -23.02
C ILE A 282 -15.98 -15.67 -21.97
N ASN A 283 -17.25 -15.81 -21.58
CA ASN A 283 -17.65 -16.79 -20.58
C ASN A 283 -18.98 -17.45 -20.95
N GLU A 284 -19.25 -18.65 -20.43
CA GLU A 284 -20.58 -19.21 -20.48
C GLU A 284 -21.58 -18.33 -19.74
N TYR A 285 -22.68 -17.98 -20.40
CA TYR A 285 -23.76 -17.25 -19.78
C TYR A 285 -24.58 -18.18 -18.89
N ARG A 286 -24.46 -18.01 -17.57
CA ARG A 286 -25.33 -18.65 -16.57
C ARG A 286 -26.21 -17.61 -15.91
N TRP A 287 -27.51 -17.66 -16.20
CA TRP A 287 -28.51 -16.73 -15.66
C TRP A 287 -28.51 -16.67 -14.12
N SER A 288 -28.31 -17.82 -13.45
CA SER A 288 -28.19 -17.92 -11.99
C SER A 288 -26.99 -17.14 -11.43
N LYS A 289 -25.82 -17.22 -12.07
CA LYS A 289 -24.62 -16.45 -11.67
C LYS A 289 -24.82 -14.95 -11.87
N ASP A 290 -25.47 -14.52 -12.94
CA ASP A 290 -25.68 -13.10 -13.28
C ASP A 290 -26.66 -12.43 -12.30
N ILE A 291 -27.73 -13.13 -11.89
CA ILE A 291 -28.63 -12.70 -10.81
C ILE A 291 -27.88 -12.64 -9.48
N LEU A 292 -27.12 -13.68 -9.13
CA LEU A 292 -26.34 -13.71 -7.90
C LEU A 292 -25.35 -12.55 -7.84
N ILE A 293 -24.67 -12.21 -8.94
CA ILE A 293 -23.75 -11.06 -9.01
C ILE A 293 -24.51 -9.74 -8.88
N LYS A 294 -25.64 -9.55 -9.58
CA LYS A 294 -26.47 -8.34 -9.46
C LYS A 294 -27.01 -8.16 -8.05
N VAL A 295 -27.50 -9.23 -7.43
CA VAL A 295 -27.98 -9.26 -6.04
C VAL A 295 -26.82 -9.00 -5.08
N LYS A 296 -25.67 -9.64 -5.25
CA LYS A 296 -24.45 -9.42 -4.46
C LYS A 296 -23.95 -7.98 -4.58
N ASN A 297 -23.97 -7.40 -5.77
CA ASN A 297 -23.56 -6.01 -6.01
C ASN A 297 -24.56 -5.02 -5.41
N ARG A 298 -25.87 -5.29 -5.52
CA ARG A 298 -26.92 -4.48 -4.89
C ARG A 298 -26.83 -4.57 -3.36
N LEU A 299 -26.64 -5.78 -2.82
CA LEU A 299 -26.38 -6.02 -1.39
C LEU A 299 -25.08 -5.37 -0.91
N ASN A 300 -24.02 -5.38 -1.71
CA ASN A 300 -22.75 -4.73 -1.37
C ASN A 300 -22.87 -3.19 -1.39
N ARG A 301 -23.59 -2.61 -2.37
CA ARG A 301 -23.92 -1.17 -2.37
C ARG A 301 -24.78 -0.82 -1.16
N TRP A 302 -25.73 -1.67 -0.80
CA TRP A 302 -26.61 -1.46 0.35
C TRP A 302 -25.85 -1.58 1.68
N LYS A 303 -25.00 -2.61 1.86
CA LYS A 303 -24.11 -2.77 3.02
C LYS A 303 -23.14 -1.59 3.20
N LYS A 304 -22.74 -0.95 2.11
CA LYS A 304 -21.88 0.25 2.11
C LYS A 304 -22.66 1.57 2.22
N SER A 305 -23.99 1.52 2.29
CA SER A 305 -24.81 2.73 2.47
C SER A 305 -24.67 3.28 3.88
N PHE A 306 -24.59 4.60 3.98
CA PHE A 306 -24.60 5.35 5.24
C PHE A 306 -25.80 4.97 6.13
N LEU A 307 -26.94 4.68 5.52
CA LEU A 307 -28.17 4.26 6.24
C LEU A 307 -27.99 2.92 6.97
N THR A 308 -27.29 1.97 6.36
CA THR A 308 -27.07 0.63 6.94
C THR A 308 -26.10 0.69 8.11
N GLN A 309 -25.06 1.52 8.04
CA GLN A 309 -24.17 1.76 9.17
C GLN A 309 -24.91 2.42 10.34
N LYS A 310 -25.81 3.38 10.05
CA LYS A 310 -26.66 4.03 11.08
C LYS A 310 -27.63 3.04 11.72
N LEU A 311 -28.27 2.17 10.93
CA LEU A 311 -29.14 1.11 11.44
C LEU A 311 -28.36 0.11 12.30
N TYR A 312 -27.20 -0.36 11.82
CA TYR A 312 -26.32 -1.25 12.58
C TYR A 312 -25.94 -0.65 13.93
N LYS A 313 -25.51 0.62 13.95
CA LYS A 313 -25.17 1.35 15.17
C LYS A 313 -26.37 1.42 16.14
N ARG A 314 -27.57 1.66 15.64
CA ARG A 314 -28.80 1.69 16.46
C ARG A 314 -29.10 0.32 17.06
N ILE A 315 -29.05 -0.74 16.25
CA ILE A 315 -29.25 -2.12 16.72
C ILE A 315 -28.20 -2.47 17.77
N PHE A 316 -26.92 -2.15 17.53
CA PHE A 316 -25.84 -2.36 18.48
C PHE A 316 -26.13 -1.66 19.81
N ALA A 317 -26.52 -0.38 19.76
CA ALA A 317 -26.83 0.39 20.97
C ALA A 317 -28.05 -0.15 21.73
N LEU A 318 -29.04 -0.71 21.03
CA LEU A 318 -30.20 -1.35 21.65
C LEU A 318 -29.83 -2.68 22.31
N VAL A 319 -29.09 -3.54 21.60
CA VAL A 319 -28.60 -4.82 22.15
C VAL A 319 -27.66 -4.57 23.33
N GLY A 320 -26.83 -3.52 23.28
CA GLY A 320 -25.94 -3.13 24.37
C GLY A 320 -26.63 -2.64 25.66
N LYS A 321 -27.97 -2.45 25.63
CA LYS A 321 -28.77 -2.19 26.84
C LYS A 321 -29.27 -3.46 27.52
N LEU A 322 -29.19 -4.62 26.85
CA LEU A 322 -29.55 -5.90 27.44
C LEU A 322 -28.53 -6.31 28.52
N PRO A 323 -28.89 -7.23 29.43
CA PRO A 323 -27.98 -7.75 30.44
C PRO A 323 -26.70 -8.32 29.82
N ALA A 324 -25.56 -7.97 30.41
CA ALA A 324 -24.26 -8.46 29.99
C ALA A 324 -24.13 -9.97 30.19
N LYS A 325 -23.48 -10.66 29.25
CA LYS A 325 -22.95 -12.01 29.48
C LYS A 325 -21.68 -11.87 30.31
N LYS A 326 -21.80 -12.01 31.63
CA LYS A 326 -20.72 -11.76 32.62
C LYS A 326 -19.42 -12.50 32.31
N ASN A 327 -19.51 -13.69 31.74
CA ASN A 327 -18.37 -14.54 31.41
C ASN A 327 -17.90 -14.44 29.95
N LEU A 328 -18.46 -13.53 29.13
CA LEU A 328 -18.04 -13.39 27.73
C LEU A 328 -16.92 -12.34 27.58
N VAL A 329 -15.79 -12.78 27.02
CA VAL A 329 -14.63 -11.95 26.69
C VAL A 329 -14.41 -11.98 25.17
N VAL A 330 -14.33 -10.81 24.55
CA VAL A 330 -14.05 -10.70 23.11
C VAL A 330 -12.67 -10.10 22.89
N PHE A 331 -11.84 -10.80 22.10
CA PHE A 331 -10.48 -10.41 21.75
C PHE A 331 -10.40 -9.90 20.31
N GLU A 332 -9.62 -8.85 20.06
CA GLU A 332 -9.30 -8.37 18.70
C GLU A 332 -7.82 -7.93 18.65
N SER A 333 -7.04 -8.42 17.69
CA SER A 333 -5.68 -7.92 17.43
C SER A 333 -5.60 -7.30 16.04
N PHE A 334 -5.05 -6.07 15.97
CA PHE A 334 -4.85 -5.27 14.76
C PHE A 334 -6.06 -5.26 13.82
N LEU A 335 -7.22 -4.86 14.33
CA LEU A 335 -8.50 -4.82 13.60
C LEU A 335 -9.06 -6.19 13.18
N GLY A 336 -8.65 -7.26 13.87
CA GLY A 336 -9.08 -8.64 13.64
C GLY A 336 -8.27 -9.35 12.56
N LYS A 337 -7.07 -8.87 12.25
CA LYS A 337 -6.24 -9.42 11.17
C LYS A 337 -5.39 -10.62 11.60
N GLN A 338 -5.06 -10.73 12.88
CA GLN A 338 -4.06 -11.69 13.36
C GLN A 338 -4.44 -12.26 14.73
N TYR A 339 -4.05 -13.50 14.99
CA TYR A 339 -4.03 -14.08 16.33
C TYR A 339 -2.65 -13.83 16.93
N SER A 340 -2.47 -12.67 17.55
CA SER A 340 -1.14 -12.18 17.95
C SER A 340 -1.18 -11.20 19.11
N ASP A 341 0.01 -10.78 19.54
CA ASP A 341 0.24 -9.63 20.43
C ASP A 341 -0.29 -9.82 21.87
N ASN A 342 -0.47 -8.73 22.61
CA ASN A 342 -0.92 -8.75 24.00
C ASN A 342 -2.30 -9.42 24.18
N PRO A 343 -3.29 -9.23 23.27
CA PRO A 343 -4.56 -9.95 23.35
C PRO A 343 -4.39 -11.46 23.27
N ARG A 344 -3.45 -11.98 22.47
CA ARG A 344 -3.15 -13.42 22.41
C ARG A 344 -2.60 -13.95 23.73
N ALA A 345 -1.61 -13.28 24.31
CA ALA A 345 -1.04 -13.71 25.59
C ALA A 345 -2.08 -13.70 26.74
N ILE A 346 -2.94 -12.69 26.78
CA ILE A 346 -4.05 -12.64 27.76
C ILE A 346 -5.07 -13.75 27.50
N TYR A 347 -5.40 -14.02 26.23
CA TYR A 347 -6.29 -15.12 25.85
C TYR A 347 -5.73 -16.47 26.30
N GLU A 348 -4.47 -16.77 26.00
CA GLU A 348 -3.81 -18.02 26.35
C GLU A 348 -3.78 -18.20 27.88
N TYR A 349 -3.41 -17.16 28.62
CA TYR A 349 -3.42 -17.18 30.09
C TYR A 349 -4.83 -17.41 30.65
N LEU A 350 -5.87 -16.73 30.13
CA LEU A 350 -7.25 -16.93 30.57
C LEU A 350 -7.79 -18.32 30.22
N LYS A 351 -7.44 -18.85 29.04
CA LYS A 351 -7.86 -20.20 28.60
C LYS A 351 -7.34 -21.27 29.56
N GLU A 352 -6.13 -21.09 30.08
CA GLU A 352 -5.49 -22.01 31.02
C GLU A 352 -5.98 -21.83 32.46
N THR A 353 -6.09 -20.59 32.94
CA THR A 353 -6.31 -20.30 34.38
C THR A 353 -7.75 -19.99 34.77
N HIS A 354 -8.60 -19.63 33.80
CA HIS A 354 -9.98 -19.19 34.02
C HIS A 354 -10.96 -19.78 32.98
N PRO A 355 -11.16 -21.12 32.95
CA PRO A 355 -12.00 -21.80 31.97
C PRO A 355 -13.49 -21.44 32.07
N GLU A 356 -13.92 -20.77 33.14
CA GLU A 356 -15.28 -20.25 33.30
C GLU A 356 -15.64 -19.14 32.30
N TYR A 357 -14.63 -18.46 31.73
CA TYR A 357 -14.85 -17.46 30.70
C TYR A 357 -15.03 -18.09 29.32
N LYS A 358 -16.06 -17.62 28.61
CA LYS A 358 -16.20 -17.84 27.18
C LYS A 358 -15.35 -16.83 26.43
N LEU A 359 -14.27 -17.32 25.80
CA LEU A 359 -13.30 -16.51 25.07
C LEU A 359 -13.60 -16.57 23.57
N VAL A 360 -13.79 -15.42 22.91
CA VAL A 360 -14.13 -15.36 21.48
C VAL A 360 -13.28 -14.32 20.76
N TRP A 361 -12.74 -14.66 19.59
CA TRP A 361 -12.00 -13.73 18.73
C TRP A 361 -12.89 -13.01 17.72
N SER A 362 -12.66 -11.72 17.55
CA SER A 362 -13.18 -10.88 16.46
C SER A 362 -12.23 -10.95 15.28
N VAL A 363 -12.68 -11.53 14.16
CA VAL A 363 -11.82 -11.82 13.00
C VAL A 363 -12.32 -11.10 11.75
N ASP A 364 -11.45 -10.34 11.10
CA ASP A 364 -11.72 -9.82 9.77
C ASP A 364 -11.78 -10.99 8.78
N LYS A 365 -12.90 -11.10 8.05
CA LYS A 365 -13.16 -12.21 7.13
C LYS A 365 -12.04 -12.41 6.09
N ARG A 366 -11.29 -11.36 5.74
CA ARG A 366 -10.17 -11.41 4.79
C ARG A 366 -8.96 -12.17 5.33
N PHE A 367 -8.81 -12.23 6.65
CA PHE A 367 -7.67 -12.82 7.35
C PHE A 367 -8.03 -14.10 8.11
N ILE A 368 -9.16 -14.73 7.78
CA ILE A 368 -9.65 -15.94 8.46
C ILE A 368 -8.65 -17.11 8.41
N HIS A 369 -7.79 -17.16 7.40
CA HIS A 369 -6.74 -18.19 7.26
C HIS A 369 -5.76 -18.17 8.44
N ASN A 370 -5.52 -17.02 9.05
CA ASN A 370 -4.68 -16.88 10.25
C ASN A 370 -5.31 -17.51 11.51
N PHE A 371 -6.56 -17.98 11.47
CA PHE A 371 -7.28 -18.47 12.64
C PHE A 371 -7.78 -19.92 12.50
N LYS A 372 -7.90 -20.45 11.28
CA LYS A 372 -8.61 -21.71 11.01
C LYS A 372 -8.04 -22.93 11.75
N ASP A 373 -6.72 -23.00 11.90
CA ASP A 373 -6.04 -24.20 12.39
C ASP A 373 -5.63 -24.10 13.88
N LYS A 374 -6.14 -23.09 14.60
CA LYS A 374 -5.66 -22.74 15.95
C LYS A 374 -6.53 -23.21 17.11
N ASP A 375 -7.58 -24.01 16.85
CA ASP A 375 -8.56 -24.44 17.87
C ASP A 375 -9.03 -23.29 18.77
N ILE A 376 -9.54 -22.23 18.13
CA ILE A 376 -10.04 -21.01 18.79
C ILE A 376 -11.44 -20.66 18.31
N ASP A 377 -12.29 -20.26 19.25
CA ASP A 377 -13.61 -19.70 18.96
C ASP A 377 -13.48 -18.30 18.35
N TYR A 378 -14.11 -18.07 17.19
CA TYR A 378 -14.11 -16.76 16.55
C TYR A 378 -15.44 -16.41 15.87
N VAL A 379 -15.65 -15.10 15.68
CA VAL A 379 -16.77 -14.52 14.93
C VAL A 379 -16.28 -13.51 13.91
N ASN A 380 -16.89 -13.53 12.71
CA ASN A 380 -16.55 -12.59 11.65
C ASN A 380 -16.92 -11.16 12.05
N ARG A 381 -15.93 -10.28 12.05
CA ARG A 381 -16.04 -8.85 12.37
C ARG A 381 -17.16 -8.19 11.56
N PHE A 382 -17.97 -7.39 12.26
CA PHE A 382 -19.18 -6.73 11.73
C PHE A 382 -20.31 -7.64 11.23
N SER A 383 -20.24 -8.95 11.44
CA SER A 383 -21.39 -9.83 11.23
C SER A 383 -22.49 -9.58 12.28
N ILE A 384 -23.68 -10.15 12.06
CA ILE A 384 -24.77 -10.14 13.05
C ILE A 384 -24.33 -10.86 14.33
N LYS A 385 -23.67 -12.02 14.20
CA LYS A 385 -23.12 -12.76 15.35
C LYS A 385 -22.14 -11.88 16.13
N TRP A 386 -21.25 -11.17 15.43
CA TRP A 386 -20.31 -10.24 16.06
C TRP A 386 -21.00 -9.10 16.79
N LEU A 387 -22.09 -8.54 16.23
CA LEU A 387 -22.88 -7.51 16.92
C LEU A 387 -23.33 -7.99 18.29
N PHE A 388 -23.94 -9.18 18.37
CA PHE A 388 -24.41 -9.72 19.64
C PHE A 388 -23.27 -10.06 20.60
N HIS A 389 -22.14 -10.60 20.11
CA HIS A 389 -21.00 -10.90 20.97
C HIS A 389 -20.42 -9.62 21.57
N MET A 390 -20.12 -8.62 20.74
CA MET A 390 -19.56 -7.35 21.21
C MET A 390 -20.54 -6.58 22.10
N ALA A 391 -21.81 -6.47 21.71
CA ALA A 391 -22.78 -5.68 22.45
C ALA A 391 -23.16 -6.30 23.81
N LEU A 392 -23.05 -7.62 23.97
CA LEU A 392 -23.37 -8.31 25.22
C LEU A 392 -22.14 -8.73 26.04
N ALA A 393 -20.93 -8.62 25.49
CA ALA A 393 -19.71 -9.03 26.18
C ALA A 393 -19.47 -8.17 27.42
N LYS A 394 -19.02 -8.84 28.49
CA LYS A 394 -18.58 -8.14 29.68
C LYS A 394 -17.21 -7.49 29.48
N TYR A 395 -16.35 -8.09 28.65
CA TYR A 395 -14.99 -7.63 28.42
C TYR A 395 -14.65 -7.54 26.94
N TRP A 396 -14.05 -6.42 26.53
CA TRP A 396 -13.36 -6.26 25.25
C TRP A 396 -11.86 -6.15 25.51
N VAL A 397 -11.05 -6.94 24.83
CA VAL A 397 -9.58 -6.92 24.90
C VAL A 397 -9.02 -6.64 23.52
N THR A 398 -8.40 -5.48 23.31
CA THR A 398 -7.82 -5.09 22.02
C THR A 398 -6.47 -4.41 22.18
N ASN A 399 -5.66 -4.44 21.12
CA ASN A 399 -4.41 -3.67 21.02
C ASN A 399 -4.49 -2.48 20.04
N SER A 400 -5.65 -2.26 19.42
CA SER A 400 -5.87 -1.22 18.42
C SER A 400 -7.20 -0.51 18.63
N ARG A 401 -7.33 0.69 18.07
CA ARG A 401 -8.53 1.53 18.23
C ARG A 401 -9.75 0.88 17.59
N MET A 402 -10.87 0.91 18.29
CA MET A 402 -12.16 0.52 17.74
C MET A 402 -12.77 1.67 16.93
N PRO A 403 -13.55 1.40 15.87
CA PRO A 403 -14.20 2.46 15.12
C PRO A 403 -15.17 3.26 16.00
N LEU A 404 -15.07 4.59 16.00
CA LEU A 404 -15.91 5.50 16.81
C LEU A 404 -17.43 5.35 16.64
N TRP A 405 -17.88 4.72 15.55
CA TRP A 405 -19.29 4.49 15.30
C TRP A 405 -19.83 3.25 16.03
N ILE A 406 -18.96 2.39 16.58
CA ILE A 406 -19.32 1.30 17.48
C ILE A 406 -19.46 1.87 18.89
N PRO A 407 -20.67 1.94 19.46
CA PRO A 407 -20.86 2.48 20.80
C PRO A 407 -20.45 1.43 21.84
N LYS A 408 -19.62 1.80 22.82
CA LYS A 408 -19.30 0.93 23.94
C LYS A 408 -20.53 0.76 24.87
N PRO A 409 -21.01 -0.47 25.14
CA PRO A 409 -22.05 -0.71 26.15
C PRO A 409 -21.59 -0.28 27.54
N LYS A 410 -22.48 0.32 28.35
CA LYS A 410 -22.12 0.82 29.70
C LYS A 410 -21.61 -0.28 30.65
N HIS A 411 -22.10 -1.50 30.49
CA HIS A 411 -21.69 -2.64 31.31
C HIS A 411 -20.35 -3.23 30.90
N CYS A 412 -19.89 -2.96 29.68
CA CYS A 412 -18.70 -3.56 29.09
C CYS A 412 -17.45 -2.89 29.66
N THR A 413 -16.50 -3.71 30.10
CA THR A 413 -15.15 -3.31 30.47
C THR A 413 -14.26 -3.36 29.22
N TYR A 414 -13.62 -2.25 28.87
CA TYR A 414 -12.77 -2.14 27.69
C TYR A 414 -11.30 -2.05 28.08
N LEU A 415 -10.59 -3.17 27.91
CA LEU A 415 -9.14 -3.29 28.11
C LEU A 415 -8.41 -3.00 26.80
N GLN A 416 -7.72 -1.86 26.76
CA GLN A 416 -6.79 -1.50 25.69
C GLN A 416 -5.39 -1.93 26.10
N THR A 417 -4.71 -2.73 25.28
CA THR A 417 -3.34 -3.14 25.55
C THR A 417 -2.32 -2.26 24.83
N TRP A 418 -2.75 -1.50 23.80
CA TRP A 418 -1.84 -0.90 22.83
C TRP A 418 -0.85 -1.95 22.26
N HIS A 419 0.21 -1.52 21.59
CA HIS A 419 1.05 -2.41 20.79
C HIS A 419 2.54 -2.05 20.79
N GLY A 420 3.03 -1.31 21.78
CA GLY A 420 4.48 -1.07 21.92
C GLY A 420 4.85 0.16 22.74
N THR A 421 6.08 0.12 23.27
CA THR A 421 6.73 1.27 23.90
C THR A 421 6.90 2.37 22.85
N PRO A 422 6.44 3.60 23.12
CA PRO A 422 6.45 4.67 22.12
C PRO A 422 7.85 5.26 21.94
N LEU A 423 8.48 5.01 20.79
CA LEU A 423 9.65 5.78 20.35
C LEU A 423 9.24 7.14 19.75
N LYS A 424 8.21 7.12 18.91
CA LYS A 424 7.74 8.25 18.10
C LYS A 424 6.59 8.97 18.80
N LYS A 425 6.50 10.30 18.64
CA LYS A 425 5.37 11.11 19.14
C LYS A 425 4.02 10.54 18.67
N LEU A 426 3.06 10.41 19.58
CA LEU A 426 1.74 9.82 19.33
C LEU A 426 0.60 10.78 19.64
N ALA A 427 -0.50 10.64 18.89
CA ALA A 427 -1.80 11.25 19.19
C ALA A 427 -1.73 12.75 19.52
N ALA A 428 -2.05 13.17 20.75
CA ALA A 428 -2.06 14.57 21.14
C ALA A 428 -0.68 15.24 21.05
N ASP A 429 0.40 14.47 21.22
CA ASP A 429 1.78 14.94 21.19
C ASP A 429 2.34 15.09 19.77
N MET A 430 1.59 14.69 18.73
CA MET A 430 2.00 14.91 17.34
C MET A 430 1.82 16.38 16.96
N ASP A 431 2.85 17.05 16.47
CA ASP A 431 2.77 18.45 16.05
C ASP A 431 1.91 18.59 14.79
N GLU A 432 2.15 17.75 13.78
CA GLU A 432 1.38 17.71 12.54
C GLU A 432 0.98 16.27 12.13
N VAL A 433 -0.13 16.14 11.39
CA VAL A 433 -0.64 14.85 10.88
C VAL A 433 -0.92 14.99 9.38
N HIS A 434 -0.05 14.45 8.54
CA HIS A 434 -0.18 14.50 7.07
C HIS A 434 -1.06 13.38 6.48
N MET A 435 -2.05 12.87 7.23
CA MET A 435 -2.90 11.78 6.77
C MET A 435 -4.02 12.28 5.83
N PRO A 436 -4.20 11.70 4.63
CA PRO A 436 -5.26 12.11 3.71
C PRO A 436 -6.66 11.98 4.32
N GLY A 437 -7.49 13.03 4.20
CA GLY A 437 -8.90 13.01 4.62
C GLY A 437 -9.17 13.39 6.07
N THR A 438 -8.15 13.83 6.82
CA THR A 438 -8.32 14.44 8.15
C THR A 438 -7.38 15.64 8.32
N SER A 439 -7.74 16.57 9.21
CA SER A 439 -6.79 17.55 9.76
C SER A 439 -6.15 16.98 11.03
N THR A 440 -5.03 17.58 11.47
CA THR A 440 -4.39 17.31 12.77
C THR A 440 -5.39 17.40 13.92
N GLN A 441 -6.15 18.49 13.99
CA GLN A 441 -7.14 18.70 15.05
C GLN A 441 -8.19 17.59 15.09
N ARG A 442 -8.80 17.27 13.94
CA ARG A 442 -9.83 16.24 13.84
C ARG A 442 -9.28 14.85 14.17
N TYR A 443 -8.03 14.58 13.80
CA TYR A 443 -7.37 13.32 14.14
C TYR A 443 -7.20 13.18 15.66
N LYS A 444 -6.68 14.23 16.33
CA LYS A 444 -6.50 14.27 17.78
C LYS A 444 -7.83 14.11 18.52
N GLU A 445 -8.86 14.86 18.13
CA GLU A 445 -10.20 14.77 18.71
C GLU A 445 -10.79 13.35 18.59
N ASN A 446 -10.70 12.75 17.41
CA ASN A 446 -11.19 11.39 17.18
C ASN A 446 -10.40 10.36 18.00
N PHE A 447 -9.09 10.56 18.17
CA PHE A 447 -8.26 9.69 18.99
C PHE A 447 -8.66 9.77 20.45
N ILE A 448 -8.71 10.97 21.02
CA ILE A 448 -9.10 11.22 22.42
C ILE A 448 -10.51 10.69 22.69
N LYS A 449 -11.43 10.89 21.74
CA LYS A 449 -12.78 10.36 21.83
C LYS A 449 -12.82 8.84 21.88
N GLU A 450 -11.95 8.15 21.13
CA GLU A 450 -11.87 6.69 21.20
C GLU A 450 -11.25 6.27 22.53
N ALA A 451 -10.15 6.89 22.93
CA ALA A 451 -9.43 6.62 24.18
C ALA A 451 -10.29 6.80 25.43
N SER A 452 -11.22 7.77 25.43
CA SER A 452 -12.17 7.97 26.53
C SER A 452 -13.11 6.77 26.77
N ASN A 453 -13.24 5.85 25.81
CA ASN A 453 -14.00 4.61 25.98
C ASN A 453 -13.20 3.51 26.67
N TRP A 454 -11.87 3.54 26.67
CA TRP A 454 -11.05 2.55 27.39
C TRP A 454 -11.32 2.66 28.89
N ASP A 455 -11.37 1.55 29.62
CA ASP A 455 -11.41 1.57 31.09
C ASP A 455 -10.03 1.33 31.67
N PHE A 456 -9.29 0.43 31.02
CA PHE A 456 -7.94 0.05 31.39
C PHE A 456 -7.01 0.25 30.18
N LEU A 457 -5.79 0.70 30.46
CA LEU A 457 -4.71 0.77 29.48
C LEU A 457 -3.47 0.06 30.01
N VAL A 458 -2.95 -0.94 29.30
CA VAL A 458 -1.69 -1.61 29.65
C VAL A 458 -0.52 -0.71 29.32
N SER A 459 0.44 -0.64 30.25
CA SER A 459 1.71 0.06 30.06
C SER A 459 2.90 -0.87 30.34
N PRO A 460 3.93 -0.87 29.48
CA PRO A 460 5.10 -1.72 29.65
C PRO A 460 6.11 -1.21 30.69
N ASN A 461 6.12 0.09 31.00
CA ASN A 461 7.09 0.74 31.89
C ASN A 461 6.62 2.16 32.27
N GLU A 462 7.23 2.74 33.30
CA GLU A 462 6.91 4.10 33.79
C GLU A 462 7.03 5.17 32.69
N TYR A 463 8.01 5.03 31.81
CA TYR A 463 8.21 5.92 30.66
C TYR A 463 6.96 5.97 29.76
N SER A 464 6.45 4.80 29.38
CA SER A 464 5.25 4.67 28.55
C SER A 464 4.01 5.15 29.31
N THR A 465 3.92 4.89 30.62
CA THR A 465 2.83 5.37 31.47
C THR A 465 2.71 6.89 31.41
N LYS A 466 3.84 7.62 31.57
CA LYS A 466 3.88 9.09 31.49
C LYS A 466 3.44 9.60 30.12
N ILE A 467 3.90 8.96 29.04
CA ILE A 467 3.54 9.32 27.66
C ILE A 467 2.07 9.05 27.38
N PHE A 468 1.57 7.85 27.66
CA PHE A 468 0.19 7.47 27.37
C PHE A 468 -0.81 8.34 28.13
N ARG A 469 -0.52 8.73 29.38
CA ARG A 469 -1.37 9.67 30.12
C ARG A 469 -1.55 11.01 29.39
N ARG A 470 -0.48 11.61 28.87
CA ARG A 470 -0.58 12.89 28.13
C ARG A 470 -1.09 12.70 26.70
N ALA A 471 -0.49 11.77 25.95
CA ALA A 471 -0.68 11.63 24.51
C ALA A 471 -2.09 11.15 24.19
N PHE A 472 -2.64 10.29 25.04
CA PHE A 472 -4.01 9.77 24.90
C PHE A 472 -5.02 10.49 25.79
N GLN A 473 -4.57 11.48 26.59
CA GLN A 473 -5.37 12.14 27.63
C GLN A 473 -6.11 11.12 28.52
N PHE A 474 -5.41 10.03 28.84
CA PHE A 474 -6.00 8.90 29.54
C PHE A 474 -5.90 9.10 31.05
N ASN A 475 -7.05 9.28 31.69
CA ASN A 475 -7.18 9.60 33.12
C ASN A 475 -7.83 8.49 33.95
N LYS A 476 -8.05 7.31 33.36
CA LYS A 476 -8.58 6.13 34.05
C LYS A 476 -7.43 5.22 34.47
N GLU A 477 -7.68 3.91 34.55
CA GLU A 477 -6.76 3.00 35.18
C GLU A 477 -5.65 2.53 34.24
N MET A 478 -4.41 2.93 34.54
CA MET A 478 -3.22 2.41 33.87
C MET A 478 -2.74 1.14 34.56
N ILE A 479 -2.51 0.08 33.81
CA ILE A 479 -1.96 -1.18 34.28
C ILE A 479 -0.50 -1.26 33.86
N GLU A 480 0.37 -0.66 34.65
CA GLU A 480 1.81 -0.75 34.46
C GLU A 480 2.29 -2.15 34.88
N SER A 481 2.45 -3.03 33.89
CA SER A 481 2.59 -4.47 34.13
C SER A 481 3.64 -5.15 33.26
N GLY A 482 4.38 -4.42 32.42
CA GLY A 482 5.04 -5.04 31.28
C GLY A 482 4.03 -5.37 30.18
N TYR A 483 4.48 -5.94 29.06
CA TYR A 483 3.58 -6.39 28.02
C TYR A 483 3.29 -7.89 28.13
N PRO A 484 2.02 -8.32 28.22
CA PRO A 484 1.62 -9.73 28.18
C PRO A 484 2.30 -10.51 27.05
N ARG A 485 2.46 -9.89 25.87
CA ARG A 485 3.07 -10.56 24.72
C ARG A 485 4.50 -11.02 25.02
N ASN A 486 5.27 -10.26 25.82
CA ASN A 486 6.65 -10.55 26.15
C ASN A 486 6.81 -11.72 27.12
N ASP A 487 5.74 -12.19 27.78
CA ASP A 487 5.80 -13.37 28.65
C ASP A 487 6.32 -14.61 27.91
N PHE A 488 5.98 -14.72 26.62
CA PHE A 488 6.43 -15.80 25.75
C PHE A 488 7.96 -15.87 25.62
N LEU A 489 8.63 -14.71 25.63
CA LEU A 489 10.10 -14.61 25.51
C LEU A 489 10.83 -15.10 26.77
N TYR A 490 10.16 -15.13 27.93
CA TYR A 490 10.72 -15.68 29.16
C TYR A 490 10.39 -17.15 29.33
N LYS A 491 9.15 -17.54 29.04
CA LYS A 491 8.66 -18.91 29.27
C LYS A 491 9.14 -19.91 28.22
N SER A 492 9.35 -19.45 27.00
CA SER A 492 9.57 -20.35 25.85
C SER A 492 11.00 -20.28 25.31
N ASN A 493 11.89 -19.53 25.94
CA ASN A 493 13.29 -19.39 25.52
C ASN A 493 14.14 -20.59 25.94
N THR A 494 13.79 -21.74 25.37
CA THR A 494 14.48 -23.02 25.55
C THR A 494 14.96 -23.54 24.20
N SER A 495 16.08 -24.27 24.19
CA SER A 495 16.63 -24.87 22.96
C SER A 495 15.62 -25.76 22.24
N ASP A 496 14.82 -26.54 22.97
CA ASP A 496 13.79 -27.40 22.37
C ASP A 496 12.72 -26.59 21.62
N THR A 497 12.24 -25.50 22.23
CA THR A 497 11.23 -24.65 21.59
C THR A 497 11.81 -23.94 20.37
N ILE A 498 13.04 -23.45 20.47
CA ILE A 498 13.75 -22.78 19.38
C ILE A 498 13.95 -23.75 18.21
N ASN A 499 14.42 -24.98 18.49
CA ASN A 499 14.66 -26.00 17.46
C ASN A 499 13.35 -26.43 16.80
N MET A 500 12.29 -26.68 17.59
CA MET A 500 10.96 -26.99 17.06
C MET A 500 10.44 -25.87 16.14
N LEU A 501 10.63 -24.60 16.50
CA LEU A 501 10.22 -23.48 15.65
C LEU A 501 11.08 -23.39 14.38
N LYS A 502 12.40 -23.53 14.48
CA LYS A 502 13.29 -23.56 13.32
C LYS A 502 12.92 -24.68 12.35
N GLU A 503 12.66 -25.89 12.85
CA GLU A 503 12.19 -27.03 12.04
C GLU A 503 10.85 -26.74 11.37
N ARG A 504 9.86 -26.24 12.13
CA ARG A 504 8.54 -25.86 11.60
C ARG A 504 8.65 -24.84 10.47
N TYR A 505 9.61 -23.92 10.59
CA TYR A 505 9.88 -22.84 9.65
C TYR A 505 10.91 -23.18 8.58
N LYS A 506 11.43 -24.42 8.57
CA LYS A 506 12.44 -24.90 7.63
C LYS A 506 13.71 -24.04 7.63
N ILE A 507 14.08 -23.55 8.80
CA ILE A 507 15.31 -22.78 9.05
C ILE A 507 16.39 -23.77 9.50
N PRO A 508 17.62 -23.69 8.96
CA PRO A 508 18.72 -24.57 9.35
C PRO A 508 19.03 -24.47 10.85
N LEU A 509 19.24 -25.63 11.49
CA LEU A 509 19.55 -25.72 12.92
C LEU A 509 21.01 -25.40 13.23
N ASP A 510 21.89 -25.63 12.27
CA ASP A 510 23.34 -25.44 12.33
C ASP A 510 23.77 -23.99 12.04
N LYS A 511 22.85 -23.12 11.63
CA LYS A 511 23.12 -21.70 11.35
C LYS A 511 22.52 -20.77 12.41
N LYS A 512 23.24 -19.66 12.64
CA LYS A 512 22.75 -18.51 13.42
C LYS A 512 21.74 -17.72 12.60
N LEU A 513 20.80 -17.07 13.26
CA LEU A 513 19.70 -16.38 12.60
C LEU A 513 19.70 -14.87 12.89
N ILE A 514 19.69 -14.08 11.82
CA ILE A 514 19.51 -12.63 11.87
C ILE A 514 18.05 -12.30 11.55
N LEU A 515 17.37 -11.54 12.41
CA LEU A 515 16.09 -10.93 12.09
C LEU A 515 16.31 -9.50 11.60
N TYR A 516 15.91 -9.21 10.37
CA TYR A 516 15.84 -7.84 9.86
C TYR A 516 14.39 -7.34 9.87
N ALA A 517 14.11 -6.31 10.67
CA ALA A 517 12.76 -5.79 10.91
C ALA A 517 12.68 -4.26 10.85
N PRO A 518 12.91 -3.63 9.68
CA PRO A 518 12.92 -2.18 9.52
C PRO A 518 11.51 -1.58 9.63
N THR A 519 11.41 -0.28 9.92
CA THR A 519 10.14 0.44 9.91
C THR A 519 9.69 0.82 8.51
N TRP A 520 8.37 0.82 8.32
CA TRP A 520 7.78 1.34 7.09
C TRP A 520 8.10 2.83 6.89
N ARG A 521 8.45 3.19 5.65
CA ARG A 521 8.74 4.54 5.21
C ARG A 521 7.64 5.08 4.30
N ASP A 522 6.87 6.07 4.76
CA ASP A 522 5.77 6.68 4.00
C ASP A 522 6.26 7.41 2.73
N ASN A 523 7.52 7.85 2.70
CA ASN A 523 8.17 8.51 1.57
C ASN A 523 8.74 7.52 0.52
N GLN A 524 8.74 6.21 0.79
CA GLN A 524 9.07 5.17 -0.19
C GLN A 524 7.82 4.69 -0.98
N PHE A 525 6.68 5.38 -0.80
CA PHE A 525 5.42 5.15 -1.50
C PHE A 525 5.42 5.82 -2.89
N TYR A 526 5.57 5.02 -3.94
CA TYR A 526 5.71 5.52 -5.32
C TYR A 526 4.39 5.47 -6.12
N ALA A 527 3.63 4.37 -6.03
CA ALA A 527 2.29 4.18 -6.58
C ALA A 527 1.50 3.09 -5.82
N VAL A 528 0.21 2.88 -6.13
CA VAL A 528 -0.52 1.70 -5.61
C VAL A 528 0.12 0.45 -6.24
N GLY A 529 0.80 -0.36 -5.42
CA GLY A 529 1.43 -1.61 -5.86
C GLY A 529 2.82 -1.46 -6.48
N LYS A 530 3.46 -0.29 -6.40
CA LYS A 530 4.89 -0.12 -6.69
C LYS A 530 5.52 0.68 -5.55
N TYR A 531 6.37 0.01 -4.77
CA TYR A 531 7.14 0.59 -3.67
C TYR A 531 8.62 0.61 -4.08
N LYS A 532 9.48 1.41 -3.43
CA LYS A 532 10.93 1.33 -3.70
C LYS A 532 11.38 -0.13 -3.61
N PHE A 533 12.02 -0.61 -4.67
CA PHE A 533 12.39 -2.02 -4.87
C PHE A 533 13.72 -2.41 -4.23
N ASP A 534 14.48 -1.44 -3.71
CA ASP A 534 15.77 -1.73 -3.09
C ASP A 534 15.61 -1.77 -1.56
N LEU A 535 15.85 -2.96 -1.01
CA LEU A 535 16.27 -3.10 0.37
C LEU A 535 17.57 -2.30 0.50
N ASP A 536 17.61 -1.28 1.36
CA ASP A 536 18.85 -0.50 1.55
C ASP A 536 20.01 -1.40 2.05
N LEU A 537 19.66 -2.52 2.69
CA LEU A 537 20.56 -3.57 3.12
C LEU A 537 20.92 -4.50 1.92
N ASP A 538 22.20 -4.54 1.54
CA ASP A 538 22.68 -5.35 0.40
C ASP A 538 22.73 -6.85 0.78
N LEU A 539 21.74 -7.61 0.30
CA LEU A 539 21.61 -9.04 0.57
C LEU A 539 22.70 -9.89 -0.09
N ARG A 540 23.23 -9.46 -1.25
CA ARG A 540 24.30 -10.17 -1.93
C ARG A 540 25.59 -10.08 -1.12
N LEU A 541 25.95 -8.88 -0.70
CA LEU A 541 27.13 -8.66 0.13
C LEU A 541 27.02 -9.41 1.47
N LEU A 542 25.83 -9.43 2.09
CA LEU A 542 25.59 -10.21 3.30
C LEU A 542 25.73 -11.72 3.06
N GLN A 543 25.28 -12.24 1.92
CA GLN A 543 25.41 -13.65 1.58
C GLN A 543 26.88 -14.04 1.37
N GLU A 544 27.63 -13.21 0.65
CA GLU A 544 29.06 -13.39 0.40
C GLU A 544 29.86 -13.42 1.71
N GLU A 545 29.56 -12.51 2.64
CA GLU A 545 30.36 -12.32 3.86
C GLU A 545 29.90 -13.18 5.05
N LEU A 546 28.61 -13.50 5.15
CA LEU A 546 28.01 -14.15 6.33
C LEU A 546 27.28 -15.47 6.02
N GLY A 547 27.08 -15.83 4.75
CA GLY A 547 26.24 -16.95 4.32
C GLY A 547 26.68 -18.34 4.79
N ASN A 548 27.92 -18.49 5.24
CA ASN A 548 28.42 -19.75 5.80
C ASN A 548 27.90 -20.01 7.23
N GLU A 549 27.74 -18.96 8.04
CA GLU A 549 27.37 -19.06 9.46
C GLU A 549 25.94 -18.60 9.76
N TYR A 550 25.41 -17.68 8.95
CA TYR A 550 24.14 -17.02 9.18
C TYR A 550 23.10 -17.33 8.10
N VAL A 551 21.84 -17.20 8.51
CA VAL A 551 20.69 -16.98 7.65
C VAL A 551 19.93 -15.74 8.11
N ILE A 552 19.14 -15.16 7.23
CA ILE A 552 18.40 -13.92 7.47
C ILE A 552 16.90 -14.17 7.34
N ILE A 553 16.13 -13.71 8.32
CA ILE A 553 14.69 -13.52 8.19
C ILE A 553 14.39 -12.06 7.89
N LEU A 554 13.65 -11.82 6.80
CA LEU A 554 13.08 -10.53 6.48
C LEU A 554 11.68 -10.41 7.08
N ARG A 555 11.47 -9.35 7.86
CA ARG A 555 10.16 -8.99 8.43
C ARG A 555 9.77 -7.60 7.95
N MET A 556 9.43 -7.52 6.66
CA MET A 556 9.06 -6.29 6.00
C MET A 556 7.58 -5.99 6.18
N HIS A 557 7.18 -4.75 5.87
CA HIS A 557 5.77 -4.43 5.73
C HIS A 557 5.21 -5.15 4.50
N TYR A 558 3.99 -5.70 4.60
CA TYR A 558 3.36 -6.51 3.53
C TYR A 558 3.35 -5.82 2.16
N LEU A 559 3.27 -4.48 2.14
CA LEU A 559 3.33 -3.71 0.90
C LEU A 559 4.69 -3.72 0.21
N VAL A 560 5.82 -3.78 0.95
CA VAL A 560 7.13 -3.97 0.31
C VAL A 560 7.37 -5.45 0.02
N ALA A 561 7.00 -6.33 0.95
CA ALA A 561 7.30 -7.77 0.88
C ALA A 561 6.85 -8.46 -0.42
N GLU A 562 5.65 -8.13 -0.92
CA GLU A 562 5.09 -8.70 -2.16
C GLU A 562 5.90 -8.35 -3.44
N ASN A 563 6.96 -7.55 -3.34
CA ASN A 563 7.72 -7.04 -4.49
C ASN A 563 9.20 -7.47 -4.55
N PHE A 564 9.70 -8.27 -3.61
CA PHE A 564 11.08 -8.75 -3.65
C PHE A 564 11.19 -10.09 -4.39
N ASP A 565 12.08 -10.18 -5.38
CA ASP A 565 12.56 -11.47 -5.86
C ASP A 565 13.71 -11.93 -4.97
N LEU A 566 13.41 -12.92 -4.11
CA LEU A 566 14.38 -13.53 -3.20
C LEU A 566 14.95 -14.84 -3.74
N SER A 567 14.60 -15.25 -4.96
CA SER A 567 15.12 -16.48 -5.56
C SER A 567 16.65 -16.53 -5.63
N PRO A 568 17.41 -15.43 -5.86
CA PRO A 568 18.87 -15.47 -5.83
C PRO A 568 19.48 -15.81 -4.46
N TYR A 569 18.68 -15.68 -3.39
CA TYR A 569 19.12 -15.82 -2.01
C TYR A 569 18.51 -17.05 -1.31
N GLU A 570 18.03 -18.02 -2.09
CA GLU A 570 17.45 -19.27 -1.57
C GLU A 570 18.43 -19.97 -0.61
N GLY A 571 17.92 -20.43 0.54
CA GLY A 571 18.72 -21.07 1.60
C GLY A 571 19.53 -20.09 2.47
N PHE A 572 19.54 -18.79 2.14
CA PHE A 572 20.15 -17.74 2.97
C PHE A 572 19.10 -16.77 3.53
N VAL A 573 18.16 -16.30 2.69
CA VAL A 573 17.14 -15.32 3.07
C VAL A 573 15.75 -15.96 3.09
N TYR A 574 15.00 -15.67 4.15
CA TYR A 574 13.65 -16.19 4.38
C TYR A 574 12.66 -15.03 4.59
N ASP A 575 11.62 -14.94 3.75
CA ASP A 575 10.58 -13.93 3.93
C ASP A 575 9.52 -14.37 4.96
N PHE A 576 9.48 -13.68 6.09
CA PHE A 576 8.46 -13.84 7.12
C PHE A 576 7.61 -12.57 7.28
N SER A 577 7.52 -11.71 6.28
CA SER A 577 6.72 -10.47 6.32
C SER A 577 5.22 -10.71 6.54
N ASN A 578 4.71 -11.86 6.11
CA ASN A 578 3.31 -12.28 6.33
C ASN A 578 3.10 -13.12 7.60
N HIS A 579 4.18 -13.44 8.34
CA HIS A 579 4.09 -14.18 9.60
C HIS A 579 3.18 -13.47 10.62
N GLU A 580 2.46 -14.21 11.43
CA GLU A 580 1.37 -13.63 12.22
C GLU A 580 1.87 -12.95 13.49
N ASP A 581 2.79 -13.61 14.19
CA ASP A 581 3.23 -13.23 15.53
C ASP A 581 4.75 -13.14 15.58
N ILE A 582 5.26 -11.92 15.67
CA ILE A 582 6.69 -11.64 15.60
C ILE A 582 7.48 -12.21 16.80
N ARG A 583 6.80 -12.58 17.89
CA ARG A 583 7.46 -13.10 19.10
C ARG A 583 8.21 -14.41 18.87
N GLU A 584 7.69 -15.24 17.98
CA GLU A 584 8.34 -16.49 17.60
C GLU A 584 9.62 -16.20 16.81
N LEU A 585 9.61 -15.19 15.95
CA LEU A 585 10.79 -14.71 15.22
C LEU A 585 11.85 -14.14 16.16
N TYR A 586 11.46 -13.36 17.17
CA TYR A 586 12.40 -12.90 18.19
C TYR A 586 13.09 -14.08 18.88
N LEU A 587 12.31 -15.08 19.27
CA LEU A 587 12.78 -16.22 20.04
C LEU A 587 13.84 -17.04 19.30
N ILE A 588 13.65 -17.27 18.00
CA ILE A 588 14.60 -18.07 17.19
C ILE A 588 15.82 -17.26 16.70
N SER A 589 15.76 -15.93 16.78
CA SER A 589 16.81 -15.07 16.23
C SER A 589 17.93 -14.83 17.25
N ASP A 590 19.16 -14.91 16.77
CA ASP A 590 20.37 -14.67 17.57
C ASP A 590 20.73 -13.17 17.58
N LEU A 591 20.37 -12.44 16.52
CA LEU A 591 20.66 -11.02 16.34
C LEU A 591 19.48 -10.29 15.69
N LEU A 592 19.19 -9.08 16.14
CA LEU A 592 18.19 -8.20 15.52
C LEU A 592 18.89 -7.04 14.79
N ILE A 593 18.56 -6.86 13.52
CA ILE A 593 18.84 -5.64 12.76
C ILE A 593 17.52 -4.88 12.60
N THR A 594 17.49 -3.64 13.04
CA THR A 594 16.29 -2.79 13.00
C THR A 594 16.69 -1.32 12.85
N ASP A 595 15.71 -0.43 12.79
CA ASP A 595 15.89 1.01 12.83
C ASP A 595 15.04 1.61 13.98
N TYR A 596 14.26 2.65 13.71
CA TYR A 596 13.30 3.30 14.61
C TYR A 596 12.02 2.49 14.89
N SER A 597 12.11 1.15 14.90
CA SER A 597 11.00 0.25 15.17
C SER A 597 10.81 0.04 16.66
N SER A 598 9.59 0.01 17.18
CA SER A 598 9.39 -0.27 18.61
C SER A 598 9.72 -1.74 18.99
N VAL A 599 10.05 -2.59 18.03
CA VAL A 599 10.36 -4.02 18.24
C VAL A 599 11.61 -4.23 19.11
N PHE A 600 12.59 -3.32 19.09
CA PHE A 600 13.79 -3.49 19.89
C PHE A 600 13.53 -3.40 21.41
N PHE A 601 12.46 -2.71 21.83
CA PHE A 601 12.05 -2.71 23.24
C PHE A 601 11.62 -4.11 23.70
N ASP A 602 10.94 -4.87 22.85
CA ASP A 602 10.52 -6.24 23.16
C ASP A 602 11.70 -7.20 23.05
N TYR A 603 12.52 -7.06 22.00
CA TYR A 603 13.68 -7.93 21.76
C TYR A 603 14.75 -7.80 22.85
N ALA A 604 14.89 -6.62 23.47
CA ALA A 604 15.82 -6.39 24.58
C ALA A 604 15.59 -7.35 25.77
N ASN A 605 14.37 -7.89 25.93
CA ASN A 605 14.07 -8.90 26.96
C ASN A 605 14.90 -10.19 26.81
N LEU A 606 15.34 -10.53 25.58
CA LEU A 606 16.17 -11.69 25.31
C LEU A 606 17.65 -11.48 25.64
N LYS A 607 18.07 -10.23 25.89
CA LYS A 607 19.48 -9.86 26.14
C LYS A 607 20.42 -10.37 25.03
N ARG A 608 19.99 -10.18 23.78
CA ARG A 608 20.72 -10.57 22.55
C ARG A 608 21.19 -9.32 21.80
N PRO A 609 22.23 -9.44 20.94
CA PRO A 609 22.75 -8.31 20.16
C PRO A 609 21.69 -7.67 19.27
N MET A 610 21.77 -6.35 19.18
CA MET A 610 20.92 -5.51 18.33
C MET A 610 21.80 -4.53 17.55
N ILE A 611 21.55 -4.38 16.25
CA ILE A 611 22.21 -3.40 15.38
C ILE A 611 21.14 -2.46 14.82
N PHE A 612 21.40 -1.16 14.92
CA PHE A 612 20.49 -0.12 14.42
C PHE A 612 20.97 0.39 13.07
N TYR A 613 20.39 -0.12 11.99
CA TYR A 613 20.68 0.29 10.62
C TYR A 613 19.86 1.54 10.25
N VAL A 614 20.50 2.71 10.40
CA VAL A 614 19.88 4.04 10.44
C VAL A 614 20.40 4.94 9.32
N TYR A 615 20.41 4.39 8.10
CA TYR A 615 20.89 5.05 6.88
C TYR A 615 20.24 6.42 6.60
N ASP A 616 19.05 6.67 7.15
CA ASP A 616 18.25 7.87 6.92
C ASP A 616 17.94 8.70 8.18
N ILE A 617 18.74 8.57 9.24
CA ILE A 617 18.45 9.15 10.57
C ILE A 617 18.25 10.67 10.57
N ASP A 618 19.08 11.37 9.80
CA ASP A 618 19.06 12.82 9.71
C ASP A 618 17.70 13.29 9.13
N MET A 619 17.24 12.65 8.05
CA MET A 619 15.92 12.91 7.48
C MET A 619 14.79 12.47 8.44
N TYR A 620 14.91 11.30 9.08
CA TYR A 620 13.84 10.74 9.90
C TYR A 620 13.54 11.58 11.14
N ARG A 621 14.59 12.03 11.84
CA ARG A 621 14.50 12.88 13.05
C ARG A 621 13.85 14.23 12.72
N ASP A 622 14.27 14.85 11.63
CA ASP A 622 13.97 16.26 11.36
C ASP A 622 12.67 16.46 10.56
N THR A 623 12.15 15.44 9.86
CA THR A 623 11.00 15.61 8.95
C THR A 623 9.81 14.68 9.17
N LEU A 624 10.01 13.46 9.69
CA LEU A 624 8.98 12.42 9.61
C LEU A 624 8.17 12.28 10.90
N ARG A 625 8.82 12.09 12.06
CA ARG A 625 8.19 12.01 13.41
C ARG A 625 9.22 12.24 14.50
N GLY A 626 9.07 13.30 15.30
CA GLY A 626 9.96 13.52 16.46
C GLY A 626 9.96 12.33 17.45
N PHE A 627 11.11 12.07 18.07
CA PHE A 627 11.27 11.05 19.10
C PHE A 627 10.96 11.57 20.50
N TYR A 628 10.52 10.67 21.38
CA TYR A 628 10.27 10.99 22.79
C TYR A 628 11.52 10.92 23.67
N PHE A 629 12.59 10.27 23.21
CA PHE A 629 13.88 10.25 23.89
C PHE A 629 15.02 10.34 22.87
N ASP A 630 16.19 10.68 23.38
CA ASP A 630 17.42 10.78 22.61
C ASP A 630 17.90 9.37 22.19
N PHE A 631 17.40 8.92 21.04
CA PHE A 631 17.68 7.60 20.49
C PHE A 631 19.15 7.41 20.14
N GLU A 632 19.81 8.45 19.61
CA GLU A 632 21.21 8.39 19.19
C GLU A 632 22.15 8.06 20.36
N ASN A 633 21.86 8.61 21.55
CA ASN A 633 22.68 8.40 22.74
C ASN A 633 22.20 7.26 23.67
N GLN A 634 20.97 6.77 23.51
CA GLN A 634 20.37 5.78 24.43
C GLN A 634 20.02 4.44 23.78
N ALA A 635 20.33 4.24 22.50
CA ALA A 635 20.09 2.96 21.84
C ALA A 635 20.89 1.82 22.53
N PRO A 636 20.30 0.62 22.71
CA PRO A 636 20.96 -0.52 23.34
C PRO A 636 21.95 -1.26 22.41
N GLY A 637 22.45 -0.61 21.36
CA GLY A 637 23.30 -1.21 20.34
C GLY A 637 23.86 -0.16 19.38
N PRO A 638 24.85 -0.52 18.54
CA PRO A 638 25.50 0.39 17.62
C PRO A 638 24.54 0.92 16.54
N LEU A 639 24.71 2.19 16.20
CA LEU A 639 24.06 2.86 15.07
C LEU A 639 25.00 2.84 13.87
N VAL A 640 24.54 2.24 12.78
CA VAL A 640 25.31 2.08 11.54
C VAL A 640 24.52 2.61 10.36
N LYS A 641 25.20 3.16 9.34
CA LYS A 641 24.57 3.81 8.18
C LYS A 641 24.77 3.04 6.88
N THR A 642 25.70 2.08 6.81
CA THR A 642 25.96 1.29 5.58
C THR A 642 25.92 -0.23 5.84
N THR A 643 25.77 -1.03 4.78
CA THR A 643 25.76 -2.50 4.88
C THR A 643 27.12 -3.05 5.33
N GLU A 644 28.22 -2.42 4.90
CA GLU A 644 29.58 -2.79 5.31
C GLU A 644 29.75 -2.64 6.83
N GLN A 645 29.25 -1.54 7.40
CA GLN A 645 29.28 -1.32 8.85
C GLN A 645 28.43 -2.35 9.60
N VAL A 646 27.29 -2.77 9.02
CA VAL A 646 26.49 -3.88 9.58
C VAL A 646 27.32 -5.17 9.63
N ILE A 647 28.00 -5.53 8.53
CA ILE A 647 28.82 -6.74 8.44
C ILE A 647 30.00 -6.68 9.41
N GLU A 648 30.72 -5.56 9.46
CA GLU A 648 31.83 -5.32 10.39
C GLU A 648 31.37 -5.51 11.84
N THR A 649 30.24 -4.88 12.20
CA THR A 649 29.66 -5.02 13.55
C THR A 649 29.30 -6.47 13.88
N ILE A 650 28.74 -7.23 12.93
CA ILE A 650 28.42 -8.65 13.15
C ILE A 650 29.69 -9.46 13.39
N LYS A 651 30.74 -9.24 12.59
CA LYS A 651 32.03 -9.89 12.74
C LYS A 651 32.70 -9.53 14.07
N GLU A 652 32.63 -8.28 14.50
CA GLU A 652 33.13 -7.86 15.81
C GLU A 652 32.40 -8.55 16.97
N ILE A 653 31.08 -8.70 16.86
CA ILE A 653 30.26 -9.42 17.86
C ILE A 653 30.64 -10.90 17.90
N GLN A 654 30.94 -11.52 16.75
CA GLN A 654 31.43 -12.91 16.70
C GLN A 654 32.81 -13.05 17.34
N LEU A 655 33.74 -12.14 17.05
CA LEU A 655 35.12 -12.20 17.53
C LEU A 655 35.25 -11.98 19.04
N ASN A 656 34.43 -11.10 19.62
CA ASN A 656 34.57 -10.69 21.01
C ASN A 656 33.63 -11.41 21.99
N ASP A 657 32.75 -12.27 21.48
CA ASP A 657 31.53 -12.76 22.14
C ASP A 657 30.62 -11.62 22.63
N PHE A 658 29.32 -11.70 22.33
CA PHE A 658 28.39 -10.66 22.78
C PHE A 658 28.35 -10.56 24.32
N ARG A 659 28.61 -9.36 24.84
CA ARG A 659 28.41 -9.01 26.24
C ARG A 659 27.49 -7.80 26.34
N VAL A 660 26.55 -7.88 27.26
CA VAL A 660 25.61 -6.78 27.54
C VAL A 660 26.41 -5.56 28.01
N SER A 661 26.34 -4.48 27.23
CA SER A 661 27.01 -3.22 27.53
C SER A 661 26.33 -2.46 28.69
N SER A 662 27.02 -1.48 29.26
CA SER A 662 26.41 -0.56 30.24
C SER A 662 25.20 0.18 29.65
N ALA A 663 25.29 0.63 28.40
CA ALA A 663 24.20 1.26 27.68
C ALA A 663 22.98 0.33 27.53
N PHE A 664 23.20 -0.94 27.19
CA PHE A 664 22.13 -1.94 27.16
C PHE A 664 21.50 -2.13 28.54
N ASN A 665 22.30 -2.26 29.61
CA ASN A 665 21.75 -2.42 30.96
C ASN A 665 20.91 -1.21 31.39
N SER A 666 21.39 0.02 31.15
CA SER A 666 20.60 1.23 31.43
C SER A 666 19.30 1.27 30.63
N PHE A 667 19.33 0.83 29.37
CA PHE A 667 18.13 0.68 28.55
C PHE A 667 17.17 -0.37 29.15
N TYR A 668 17.68 -1.55 29.50
CA TYR A 668 16.90 -2.65 30.07
C TYR A 668 16.24 -2.24 31.40
N GLU A 669 16.98 -1.61 32.31
CA GLU A 669 16.44 -1.12 33.59
C GLU A 669 15.37 -0.05 33.40
N LYS A 670 15.50 0.78 32.37
CA LYS A 670 14.52 1.83 32.07
C LYS A 670 13.23 1.30 31.42
N PHE A 671 13.34 0.31 30.54
CA PHE A 671 12.22 -0.09 29.68
C PHE A 671 11.67 -1.50 29.92
N CYS A 672 12.47 -2.42 30.49
CA CYS A 672 12.16 -3.85 30.60
C CYS A 672 12.05 -4.34 32.06
N TYR A 673 12.21 -3.48 33.08
CA TYR A 673 12.28 -3.90 34.49
C TYR A 673 11.05 -4.65 35.03
N LEU A 674 9.88 -4.53 34.38
CA LEU A 674 8.66 -5.25 34.75
C LEU A 674 8.55 -6.64 34.11
N GLU A 675 9.31 -6.89 33.05
CA GLU A 675 9.19 -8.08 32.23
C GLU A 675 9.80 -9.29 32.96
N SER A 676 8.97 -10.31 33.17
CA SER A 676 9.26 -11.44 34.08
C SER A 676 8.51 -12.73 33.72
N GLY A 677 7.82 -12.78 32.58
CA GLY A 677 6.92 -13.90 32.28
C GLY A 677 5.59 -13.87 33.03
N GLN A 678 5.24 -12.77 33.70
CA GLN A 678 4.05 -12.65 34.55
C GLN A 678 3.17 -11.43 34.21
N SER A 679 3.42 -10.77 33.08
CA SER A 679 2.68 -9.59 32.63
C SER A 679 1.21 -9.91 32.36
N SER A 680 0.91 -11.06 31.74
CA SER A 680 -0.46 -11.53 31.49
C SER A 680 -1.21 -11.75 32.81
N LYS A 681 -0.56 -12.37 33.79
CA LYS A 681 -1.13 -12.59 35.12
C LYS A 681 -1.47 -11.26 35.81
N ARG A 682 -0.55 -10.29 35.81
CA ARG A 682 -0.79 -8.97 36.41
C ARG A 682 -1.98 -8.25 35.78
N VAL A 683 -2.10 -8.28 34.45
CA VAL A 683 -3.24 -7.70 33.74
C VAL A 683 -4.54 -8.43 34.10
N VAL A 684 -4.52 -9.76 34.07
CA VAL A 684 -5.71 -10.56 34.36
C VAL A 684 -6.17 -10.37 35.81
N ASP A 685 -5.24 -10.40 36.76
CA ASP A 685 -5.52 -10.16 38.17
C ASP A 685 -6.15 -8.78 38.41
N LYS A 686 -5.78 -7.76 37.62
CA LYS A 686 -6.33 -6.40 37.77
C LYS A 686 -7.71 -6.24 37.14
N VAL A 687 -7.92 -6.83 35.95
CA VAL A 687 -9.13 -6.59 35.14
C VAL A 687 -10.25 -7.58 35.47
N PHE A 688 -9.90 -8.81 35.84
CA PHE A 688 -10.85 -9.93 35.96
C PHE A 688 -11.10 -10.36 37.42
N ARG A 689 -10.21 -10.07 38.39
CA ARG A 689 -10.48 -10.39 39.80
C ARG A 689 -11.41 -9.38 40.47
N GLY A 690 -12.31 -9.88 41.31
CA GLY A 690 -13.21 -9.07 42.16
C GLY A 690 -14.70 -9.13 41.83
N ARG A 691 -15.16 -10.07 40.99
CA ARG A 691 -16.60 -10.29 40.77
C ARG A 691 -16.88 -11.78 40.73
N ASN A 692 -17.38 -12.33 41.85
CA ASN A 692 -17.95 -13.67 41.88
C ASN A 692 -18.92 -13.79 40.70
N ILE A 693 -18.61 -14.73 39.80
CA ILE A 693 -19.51 -15.11 38.72
C ILE A 693 -20.59 -15.99 39.38
N THR A 694 -21.54 -15.33 40.04
CA THR A 694 -22.82 -15.91 40.43
C THR A 694 -23.87 -15.51 39.39
#